data_AF-A0A2T6LHL9-F1
#
_entry.id   AF-A0A2T6LHL9-F1
#
_cell.length_a   1.000
_cell.length_b   1.000
_cell.length_c   1.000
_cell.angle_alpha   90.00
_cell.angle_beta   90.00
_cell.angle_gamma   90.00
#
_symmetry.space_group_name_H-M   'P 1'
#
loop_
_entity.id
_entity.type
_entity.pdbx_description
1 polymer ?
#
loop_
_entity_poly.entity_id
_entity_poly.type
_entity_poly.pdbx_seq_one_letter_code
_entity_poly.pdbx_strand_id
1 'polypeptide(L)'
;MTESFRRTATTDQDSGRPSVSVLVPTFNVEQYLEAALDSLIHQTLTDLEIICVDDGSTDSSSEILARYAQEHSDRLKVITQANAGYGVAMNVALRHATGEYVGILEPDDVVRPAMYETLWRTGREHDLDIVKADYLRFRGVGEHRTEVIVRSASTPSVYGQVLDPAQQVGIFRYPMNTWCGIYRREFLIENDIWHHETPGASYQDNGFFFQTMCLARRVMYINEVFYENRRDNPNSSVKSTGKADVALQEYDWIREWLLKRSELSEEFIGVYGLKRWHNIDFTMKRLAPSLRREYCHMVSDVLRKDAERGVLIQSAFGVGEWNRVQWIMRDADEYYYQHETGRVKVSVVVPVYNAMPYLKDCLAALRAQSLRDLEIILVDDGSTDESMEELQKFAESDPYDRVILLTQEHQGAGAARNLGLDNAQGEYVAFLDADDVFDAGMLGRAYGKAKADRASICVFRSRDLDTTTGRTSPIKHAVRIAELPKARPFPAAAISANPFFAFVGWPWDKLFLRTYLQNTGIRFQALTSTNDAYFVYSALLCCDRITILDEELVSHRRNVKTSISNSTSKSPDNAHLALLAIRDQLVRSGIYPPLQRKFINYALHLLLWHLNNLPTDVREDFYKTLVTDWFPELGVSDQPLDFFTQPKERAMLGMIRYTQEHGTGSYWDLAFLDSDPEHRAELERVYSALGNGAADPDGVDQRVRRLEREVALEQRRIVQIRTSETWRAGQAVTVVPRLIADLFKR
;
A
#
# COMPACT_ATOMS: atom_id res chain seq x y z
N MET A 1 -46.74 6.12 34.35
CA MET A 1 -47.33 7.40 34.80
C MET A 1 -47.68 8.17 33.54
N THR A 2 -48.87 7.91 33.01
CA THR A 2 -49.28 8.22 31.63
C THR A 2 -50.73 8.67 31.69
N GLU A 3 -51.00 9.97 31.83
CA GLU A 3 -52.38 10.47 31.61
C GLU A 3 -52.61 12.00 31.53
N SER A 4 -51.60 12.88 31.36
CA SER A 4 -51.86 14.35 31.35
C SER A 4 -51.49 15.12 30.09
N PHE A 5 -51.32 14.47 28.93
CA PHE A 5 -51.05 15.17 27.68
C PHE A 5 -52.01 14.72 26.57
N ARG A 6 -53.29 15.08 26.68
CA ARG A 6 -54.23 15.03 25.55
C ARG A 6 -55.18 16.23 25.57
N ARG A 7 -55.26 16.90 24.42
CA ARG A 7 -56.10 18.04 23.99
C ARG A 7 -55.44 19.41 24.14
N THR A 8 -55.06 20.02 23.00
CA THR A 8 -55.93 20.79 22.11
C THR A 8 -55.16 21.17 20.85
N ALA A 9 -55.66 20.78 19.67
CA ALA A 9 -55.22 21.30 18.39
C ALA A 9 -56.37 22.13 17.80
N THR A 10 -56.19 23.44 17.72
CA THR A 10 -56.73 24.33 16.68
C THR A 10 -56.16 25.73 16.85
N THR A 11 -55.51 26.19 15.77
CA THR A 11 -55.40 27.57 15.26
C THR A 11 -54.77 28.66 16.13
N ASP A 12 -53.63 29.13 15.63
CA ASP A 12 -53.13 30.52 15.71
C ASP A 12 -52.57 31.00 17.06
N GLN A 13 -51.63 30.24 17.62
CA GLN A 13 -50.68 30.69 18.66
C GLN A 13 -49.31 30.02 18.47
N ASP A 14 -48.43 30.56 17.61
CA ASP A 14 -47.06 30.01 17.43
C ASP A 14 -45.96 31.08 17.58
N SER A 15 -46.25 32.21 18.21
CA SER A 15 -45.30 33.33 18.32
C SER A 15 -44.24 33.14 19.43
N GLY A 16 -43.72 31.94 19.63
CA GLY A 16 -42.69 31.66 20.64
C GLY A 16 -42.08 30.26 20.68
N ARG A 17 -42.44 29.36 19.76
CA ARG A 17 -41.83 28.03 19.63
C ARG A 17 -40.66 28.11 18.65
N PRO A 18 -39.47 27.56 18.99
CA PRO A 18 -38.36 27.50 18.04
C PRO A 18 -38.71 26.71 16.78
N SER A 19 -38.16 27.10 15.64
CA SER A 19 -38.34 26.40 14.37
C SER A 19 -37.63 25.04 14.40
N VAL A 20 -36.41 24.99 14.96
CA VAL A 20 -35.62 23.76 15.12
C VAL A 20 -34.93 23.74 16.48
N SER A 21 -34.97 22.60 17.18
CA SER A 21 -34.08 22.30 18.31
C SER A 21 -32.93 21.41 17.86
N VAL A 22 -31.69 21.84 18.05
CA VAL A 22 -30.48 21.06 17.71
C VAL A 22 -29.92 20.43 18.97
N LEU A 23 -29.81 19.11 18.97
CA LEU A 23 -29.26 18.32 20.06
C LEU A 23 -27.75 18.15 19.85
N VAL A 24 -26.96 18.44 20.89
CA VAL A 24 -25.50 18.33 20.87
C VAL A 24 -25.04 17.46 22.06
N PRO A 25 -24.85 16.14 21.88
CA PRO A 25 -24.34 15.27 22.92
C PRO A 25 -22.82 15.44 23.07
N THR A 26 -22.35 15.90 24.22
CA THR A 26 -20.95 16.30 24.41
C THR A 26 -20.26 15.43 25.46
N PHE A 27 -19.12 14.85 25.09
CA PHE A 27 -18.23 14.16 26.02
C PHE A 27 -16.78 14.20 25.50
N ASN A 28 -15.89 14.87 26.24
CA ASN A 28 -14.45 14.91 25.96
C ASN A 28 -14.05 15.29 24.52
N VAL A 29 -14.46 16.48 24.07
CA VAL A 29 -14.31 16.95 22.69
C VAL A 29 -13.85 18.41 22.60
N GLU A 30 -13.10 18.88 23.60
CA GLU A 30 -12.67 20.28 23.74
C GLU A 30 -12.01 20.85 22.48
N GLN A 31 -11.27 20.01 21.73
CA GLN A 31 -10.51 20.41 20.55
C GLN A 31 -11.40 20.88 19.39
N TYR A 32 -12.64 20.38 19.31
CA TYR A 32 -13.51 20.59 18.15
C TYR A 32 -14.80 21.32 18.49
N LEU A 33 -15.16 21.35 19.78
CA LEU A 33 -16.44 21.84 20.26
C LEU A 33 -16.73 23.30 19.89
N GLU A 34 -15.75 24.20 19.96
CA GLU A 34 -15.95 25.61 19.61
C GLU A 34 -16.37 25.78 18.14
N ALA A 35 -15.70 25.08 17.22
CA ALA A 35 -16.05 25.12 15.80
C ALA A 35 -17.47 24.57 15.54
N ALA A 36 -17.87 23.52 16.28
CA ALA A 36 -19.21 22.95 16.20
C ALA A 36 -20.26 23.97 16.67
N LEU A 37 -20.06 24.57 17.85
CA LEU A 37 -20.98 25.57 18.43
C LEU A 37 -21.05 26.84 17.57
N ASP A 38 -19.91 27.36 17.11
CA ASP A 38 -19.87 28.51 16.20
C ASP A 38 -20.69 28.25 14.95
N SER A 39 -20.66 27.03 14.41
CA SER A 39 -21.43 26.67 13.21
C SER A 39 -22.94 26.71 13.44
N LEU A 40 -23.40 26.50 14.67
CA LEU A 40 -24.80 26.66 15.07
C LEU A 40 -25.17 28.12 15.33
N ILE A 41 -24.31 28.87 16.02
CA ILE A 41 -24.56 30.28 16.35
C ILE A 41 -24.71 31.14 15.09
N HIS A 42 -23.93 30.82 14.04
CA HIS A 42 -23.92 31.53 12.76
C HIS A 42 -24.92 30.98 11.71
N GLN A 43 -25.88 30.14 12.11
CA GLN A 43 -26.95 29.70 11.21
C GLN A 43 -27.82 30.88 10.75
N THR A 44 -28.32 30.82 9.52
CA THR A 44 -29.23 31.83 8.97
C THR A 44 -30.62 31.76 9.60
N LEU A 45 -31.02 30.59 10.09
CA LEU A 45 -32.23 30.43 10.91
C LEU A 45 -31.96 30.98 12.32
N THR A 46 -32.52 32.15 12.63
CA THR A 46 -32.31 32.78 13.94
C THR A 46 -33.13 32.15 15.05
N ASP A 47 -34.30 31.61 14.71
CA ASP A 47 -35.23 30.91 15.61
C ASP A 47 -34.82 29.43 15.82
N LEU A 48 -33.60 29.27 16.35
CA LEU A 48 -32.91 28.00 16.57
C LEU A 48 -32.69 27.80 18.07
N GLU A 49 -33.14 26.69 18.62
CA GLU A 49 -32.82 26.26 19.99
C GLU A 49 -31.64 25.28 19.95
N ILE A 50 -30.63 25.48 20.80
CA ILE A 50 -29.45 24.62 20.90
C ILE A 50 -29.44 23.99 22.28
N ILE A 51 -29.42 22.65 22.35
CA ILE A 51 -29.44 21.90 23.59
C ILE A 51 -28.19 21.04 23.65
N CYS A 52 -27.23 21.49 24.44
CA CYS A 52 -26.00 20.76 24.71
C CYS A 52 -26.17 19.90 25.95
N VAL A 53 -25.82 18.62 25.86
CA VAL A 53 -25.78 17.71 27.02
C VAL A 53 -24.35 17.32 27.29
N ASP A 54 -23.79 17.81 28.39
CA ASP A 54 -22.48 17.41 28.89
C ASP A 54 -22.62 16.10 29.68
N ASP A 55 -22.18 14.99 29.06
CA ASP A 55 -22.25 13.64 29.63
C ASP A 55 -21.05 13.34 30.54
N GLY A 56 -20.72 14.28 31.42
CA GLY A 56 -19.67 14.15 32.41
C GLY A 56 -18.26 14.30 31.85
N SER A 57 -18.03 15.30 31.00
CA SER A 57 -16.70 15.60 30.45
C SER A 57 -15.66 15.85 31.54
N THR A 58 -14.45 15.41 31.27
CA THR A 58 -13.26 15.54 32.13
C THR A 58 -12.19 16.46 31.53
N ASP A 59 -12.39 16.90 30.30
CA ASP A 59 -11.60 17.92 29.62
C ASP A 59 -12.29 19.30 29.72
N SER A 60 -11.83 20.28 28.94
CA SER A 60 -12.37 21.65 28.98
C SER A 60 -13.74 21.81 28.31
N SER A 61 -14.38 20.72 27.84
CA SER A 61 -15.69 20.79 27.16
C SER A 61 -16.76 21.43 28.03
N SER A 62 -16.81 21.11 29.32
CA SER A 62 -17.78 21.68 30.26
C SER A 62 -17.60 23.20 30.41
N GLU A 63 -16.36 23.68 30.42
CA GLU A 63 -16.02 25.11 30.52
C GLU A 63 -16.42 25.86 29.24
N ILE A 64 -16.13 25.27 28.07
CA ILE A 64 -16.55 25.80 26.77
C ILE A 64 -18.08 25.92 26.72
N LEU A 65 -18.81 24.86 27.08
CA LEU A 65 -20.28 24.88 27.10
C LEU A 65 -20.83 25.96 28.03
N ALA A 66 -20.27 26.11 29.24
CA ALA A 66 -20.70 27.14 30.18
C ALA A 66 -20.49 28.55 29.61
N ARG A 67 -19.36 28.80 28.94
CA ARG A 67 -19.07 30.08 28.26
C ARG A 67 -20.09 30.39 27.17
N TYR A 68 -20.32 29.45 26.25
CA TYR A 68 -21.30 29.64 25.17
C TYR A 68 -22.73 29.82 25.70
N ALA A 69 -23.12 29.13 26.77
CA ALA A 69 -24.43 29.30 27.40
C ALA A 69 -24.59 30.69 28.02
N GLN A 70 -23.52 31.27 28.55
CA GLN A 70 -23.52 32.63 29.07
C GLN A 70 -23.62 33.67 27.94
N GLU A 71 -22.85 33.49 26.86
CA GLU A 71 -22.80 34.39 25.71
C GLU A 71 -24.08 34.35 24.85
N HIS A 72 -24.76 33.19 24.80
CA HIS A 72 -25.92 32.93 23.94
C HIS A 72 -27.13 32.35 24.70
N SER A 73 -27.37 32.85 25.91
CA SER A 73 -28.41 32.37 26.84
C SER A 73 -29.85 32.43 26.30
N ASP A 74 -30.09 33.18 25.23
CA ASP A 74 -31.37 33.28 24.53
C ASP A 74 -31.71 32.05 23.69
N ARG A 75 -30.68 31.30 23.25
CA ARG A 75 -30.83 30.18 22.31
C ARG A 75 -30.12 28.89 22.72
N LEU A 76 -29.07 28.97 23.55
CA LEU A 76 -28.26 27.82 23.96
C LEU A 76 -28.50 27.44 25.42
N LYS A 77 -28.81 26.17 25.65
CA LYS A 77 -29.00 25.57 26.98
C LYS A 77 -28.01 24.42 27.17
N VAL A 78 -27.45 24.34 28.37
CA VAL A 78 -26.55 23.25 28.77
C VAL A 78 -27.20 22.44 29.87
N ILE A 79 -27.17 21.12 29.72
CA ILE A 79 -27.61 20.15 30.71
C ILE A 79 -26.39 19.29 31.06
N THR A 80 -26.03 19.23 32.33
CA THR A 80 -24.89 18.43 32.78
C THR A 80 -25.38 17.20 33.54
N GLN A 81 -24.80 16.05 33.24
CA GLN A 81 -25.08 14.79 33.92
C GLN A 81 -23.78 14.00 34.17
N ALA A 82 -23.84 12.96 34.99
CA ALA A 82 -22.76 11.98 35.05
C ALA A 82 -22.77 11.12 33.78
N ASN A 83 -21.59 10.68 33.33
CA ASN A 83 -21.46 9.86 32.12
C ASN A 83 -22.40 8.64 32.15
N ALA A 84 -23.38 8.65 31.28
CA ALA A 84 -24.38 7.61 31.14
C ALA A 84 -24.45 7.03 29.71
N GLY A 85 -23.70 7.60 28.77
CA GLY A 85 -23.59 7.14 27.39
C GLY A 85 -24.45 7.96 26.42
N TYR A 86 -24.13 7.79 25.14
CA TYR A 86 -24.67 8.61 24.04
C TYR A 86 -26.20 8.56 23.97
N GLY A 87 -26.79 7.38 24.07
CA GLY A 87 -28.25 7.23 24.01
C GLY A 87 -29.00 7.97 25.12
N VAL A 88 -28.45 7.97 26.34
CA VAL A 88 -29.02 8.69 27.48
C VAL A 88 -28.92 10.20 27.25
N ALA A 89 -27.73 10.70 26.87
CA ALA A 89 -27.53 12.11 26.59
C ALA A 89 -28.47 12.62 25.49
N MET A 90 -28.64 11.86 24.41
CA MET A 90 -29.57 12.17 23.32
C MET A 90 -31.03 12.21 23.79
N ASN A 91 -31.46 11.25 24.61
CA ASN A 91 -32.83 11.23 25.13
C ASN A 91 -33.08 12.38 26.12
N VAL A 92 -32.08 12.77 26.91
CA VAL A 92 -32.16 13.97 27.76
C VAL A 92 -32.33 15.22 26.88
N ALA A 93 -31.49 15.40 25.86
CA ALA A 93 -31.62 16.52 24.93
C ALA A 93 -33.00 16.56 24.26
N LEU A 94 -33.49 15.42 23.76
CA LEU A 94 -34.78 15.30 23.07
C LEU A 94 -35.97 15.62 23.98
N ARG A 95 -35.94 15.24 25.27
CA ARG A 95 -36.99 15.59 26.24
C ARG A 95 -37.08 17.10 26.49
N HIS A 96 -35.95 17.79 26.38
CA HIS A 96 -35.88 19.25 26.55
C HIS A 96 -36.14 20.03 25.26
N ALA A 97 -36.09 19.38 24.09
CA ALA A 97 -36.39 20.00 22.81
C ALA A 97 -37.82 20.54 22.75
N THR A 98 -37.98 21.77 22.26
CA THR A 98 -39.28 22.44 22.11
C THR A 98 -39.61 22.78 20.66
N GLY A 99 -38.64 22.69 19.75
CA GLY A 99 -38.76 23.14 18.37
C GLY A 99 -39.77 22.36 17.54
N GLU A 100 -40.21 22.92 16.43
CA GLU A 100 -41.07 22.24 15.45
C GLU A 100 -40.40 20.96 14.93
N TYR A 101 -39.12 21.07 14.60
CA TYR A 101 -38.25 19.97 14.22
C TYR A 101 -37.07 19.81 15.18
N VAL A 102 -36.45 18.63 15.14
CA VAL A 102 -35.24 18.28 15.89
C VAL A 102 -34.12 17.95 14.91
N GLY A 103 -32.96 18.59 15.09
CA GLY A 103 -31.70 18.28 14.42
C GLY A 103 -30.68 17.72 15.40
N ILE A 104 -29.61 17.11 14.88
CA ILE A 104 -28.52 16.55 15.69
C ILE A 104 -27.21 17.07 15.10
N LEU A 105 -26.33 17.60 15.96
CA LEU A 105 -24.96 17.93 15.62
C LEU A 105 -24.02 17.12 16.53
N GLU A 106 -23.17 16.29 15.93
CA GLU A 106 -22.05 15.68 16.65
C GLU A 106 -21.05 16.80 17.03
N PRO A 107 -20.50 16.79 18.26
CA PRO A 107 -19.76 17.91 18.80
C PRO A 107 -18.35 18.09 18.18
N ASP A 108 -17.92 17.19 17.29
CA ASP A 108 -16.69 17.30 16.50
C ASP A 108 -16.91 17.66 15.02
N ASP A 109 -18.17 17.83 14.62
CA ASP A 109 -18.60 18.16 13.27
C ASP A 109 -19.03 19.63 13.13
N VAL A 110 -19.24 20.09 11.89
CA VAL A 110 -19.59 21.48 11.57
C VAL A 110 -20.76 21.49 10.59
N VAL A 111 -21.68 22.45 10.72
CA VAL A 111 -22.78 22.64 9.76
C VAL A 111 -22.67 23.96 9.00
N ARG A 112 -23.04 23.94 7.71
CA ARG A 112 -23.02 25.16 6.89
C ARG A 112 -24.15 26.12 7.27
N PRO A 113 -23.97 27.44 7.11
CA PRO A 113 -24.89 28.46 7.66
C PRO A 113 -26.37 28.31 7.29
N ALA A 114 -26.69 27.80 6.10
CA ALA A 114 -28.08 27.69 5.63
C ALA A 114 -28.76 26.35 5.94
N MET A 115 -28.08 25.42 6.62
CA MET A 115 -28.55 24.04 6.79
C MET A 115 -29.96 23.98 7.40
N TYR A 116 -30.14 24.50 8.62
CA TYR A 116 -31.40 24.33 9.32
C TYR A 116 -32.52 25.17 8.73
N GLU A 117 -32.22 26.33 8.15
CA GLU A 117 -33.22 27.14 7.45
C GLU A 117 -33.76 26.42 6.22
N THR A 118 -32.88 25.87 5.37
CA THR A 118 -33.29 25.11 4.18
C THR A 118 -34.08 23.88 4.59
N LEU A 119 -33.56 23.07 5.52
CA LEU A 119 -34.22 21.85 5.95
C LEU A 119 -35.61 22.11 6.56
N TRP A 120 -35.73 23.12 7.44
CA TRP A 120 -37.00 23.48 8.06
C TRP A 120 -38.03 23.97 7.03
N ARG A 121 -37.62 24.85 6.10
CA ARG A 121 -38.51 25.33 5.02
C ARG A 121 -39.00 24.18 4.16
N THR A 122 -38.11 23.29 3.73
CA THR A 122 -38.47 22.08 2.98
C THR A 122 -39.42 21.19 3.78
N GLY A 123 -39.14 20.99 5.07
CA GLY A 123 -39.99 20.22 5.99
C GLY A 123 -41.42 20.76 6.06
N ARG A 124 -41.57 22.08 6.22
CA ARG A 124 -42.88 22.74 6.27
C ARG A 124 -43.59 22.78 4.92
N GLU A 125 -42.89 23.14 3.85
CA GLU A 125 -43.46 23.27 2.50
C GLU A 125 -44.06 21.95 2.02
N HIS A 126 -43.38 20.84 2.32
CA HIS A 126 -43.80 19.51 1.90
C HIS A 126 -44.44 18.67 3.01
N ASP A 127 -44.70 19.23 4.20
CA ASP A 127 -45.28 18.54 5.34
C ASP A 127 -44.55 17.22 5.65
N LEU A 128 -43.24 17.27 5.91
CA LEU A 128 -42.39 16.08 6.06
C LEU A 128 -42.22 15.62 7.51
N ASP A 129 -42.10 14.30 7.70
CA ASP A 129 -41.64 13.72 8.97
C ASP A 129 -40.12 13.87 9.10
N ILE A 130 -39.39 13.72 7.99
CA ILE A 130 -37.94 13.71 7.95
C ILE A 130 -37.44 14.41 6.67
N VAL A 131 -36.43 15.27 6.82
CA VAL A 131 -35.68 15.85 5.71
C VAL A 131 -34.20 15.51 5.88
N LYS A 132 -33.57 14.99 4.83
CA LYS A 132 -32.14 14.61 4.82
C LYS A 132 -31.41 15.34 3.69
N ALA A 133 -30.24 15.90 3.99
CA ALA A 133 -29.36 16.54 3.02
C ALA A 133 -28.10 15.69 2.76
N ASP A 134 -27.42 15.97 1.65
CA ASP A 134 -26.07 15.46 1.41
C ASP A 134 -25.07 16.08 2.40
N TYR A 135 -23.92 15.43 2.56
CA TYR A 135 -22.91 15.86 3.52
C TYR A 135 -21.50 15.73 2.96
N LEU A 136 -20.57 16.42 3.60
CA LEU A 136 -19.15 16.40 3.31
C LEU A 136 -18.44 15.54 4.33
N ARG A 137 -17.41 14.80 3.92
CA ARG A 137 -16.40 14.25 4.83
C ARG A 137 -15.12 15.03 4.69
N PHE A 138 -14.51 15.41 5.80
CA PHE A 138 -13.25 16.15 5.76
C PHE A 138 -12.20 15.66 6.77
N ARG A 139 -10.93 15.97 6.49
CA ARG A 139 -9.77 15.79 7.36
C ARG A 139 -8.87 17.01 7.27
N GLY A 140 -8.09 17.27 8.30
CA GLY A 140 -7.14 18.37 8.35
C GLY A 140 -7.78 19.72 8.65
N VAL A 141 -6.94 20.75 8.66
CA VAL A 141 -7.30 22.14 8.92
C VAL A 141 -6.60 23.06 7.90
N GLY A 142 -7.21 24.20 7.59
CA GLY A 142 -6.63 25.20 6.71
C GLY A 142 -6.27 24.65 5.32
N GLU A 143 -5.06 24.93 4.85
CA GLU A 143 -4.56 24.55 3.52
C GLU A 143 -4.36 23.03 3.34
N HIS A 144 -4.30 22.26 4.44
CA HIS A 144 -4.17 20.79 4.42
C HIS A 144 -5.52 20.08 4.52
N ARG A 145 -6.63 20.81 4.39
CA ARG A 145 -7.97 20.24 4.48
C ARG A 145 -8.31 19.46 3.21
N THR A 146 -8.65 18.19 3.36
CA THR A 146 -9.16 17.32 2.28
C THR A 146 -10.65 17.08 2.46
N GLU A 147 -11.39 16.99 1.36
CA GLU A 147 -12.86 16.96 1.37
C GLU A 147 -13.43 15.98 0.34
N VAL A 148 -14.48 15.25 0.73
CA VAL A 148 -15.21 14.33 -0.16
C VAL A 148 -16.71 14.50 0.08
N ILE A 149 -17.44 14.82 -0.97
CA ILE A 149 -18.92 14.88 -0.92
C ILE A 149 -19.48 13.46 -0.86
N VAL A 150 -20.42 13.22 0.05
CA VAL A 150 -21.15 11.98 0.21
C VAL A 150 -22.64 12.23 0.04
N ARG A 151 -23.24 11.44 -0.86
CA ARG A 151 -24.67 11.50 -1.15
C ARG A 151 -25.47 10.72 -0.13
N SER A 152 -26.46 11.38 0.47
CA SER A 152 -27.42 10.76 1.40
C SER A 152 -28.46 9.91 0.68
N ALA A 153 -28.67 10.11 -0.62
CA ALA A 153 -29.43 9.19 -1.46
C ALA A 153 -28.55 8.62 -2.58
N SER A 154 -28.44 7.29 -2.64
CA SER A 154 -27.64 6.62 -3.69
C SER A 154 -28.30 6.66 -5.07
N THR A 155 -29.59 6.98 -5.13
CA THR A 155 -30.39 7.04 -6.36
C THR A 155 -30.69 8.50 -6.70
N PRO A 156 -30.02 9.12 -7.70
CA PRO A 156 -30.18 10.55 -7.96
C PRO A 156 -31.61 11.01 -8.29
N SER A 157 -32.46 10.11 -8.81
CA SER A 157 -33.84 10.47 -9.18
C SER A 157 -34.78 10.69 -8.00
N VAL A 158 -34.38 10.33 -6.77
CA VAL A 158 -35.25 10.45 -5.58
C VAL A 158 -35.16 11.81 -4.89
N TYR A 159 -34.16 12.62 -5.24
CA TYR A 159 -34.00 13.96 -4.66
C TYR A 159 -35.21 14.84 -4.98
N GLY A 160 -35.68 15.59 -3.98
CA GLY A 160 -36.85 16.48 -4.08
C GLY A 160 -38.20 15.76 -4.15
N GLN A 161 -38.24 14.43 -3.95
CA GLN A 161 -39.48 13.66 -3.91
C GLN A 161 -39.91 13.35 -2.48
N VAL A 162 -41.23 13.37 -2.22
CA VAL A 162 -41.79 12.85 -0.97
C VAL A 162 -41.89 11.34 -1.08
N LEU A 163 -41.21 10.64 -0.18
CA LEU A 163 -41.08 9.18 -0.17
C LEU A 163 -41.79 8.62 1.06
N ASP A 164 -42.51 7.51 0.87
CA ASP A 164 -42.95 6.63 1.95
C ASP A 164 -41.96 5.45 2.05
N PRO A 165 -41.16 5.35 3.13
CA PRO A 165 -40.22 4.24 3.35
C PRO A 165 -40.83 2.85 3.19
N ALA A 166 -42.09 2.68 3.59
CA ALA A 166 -42.83 1.42 3.46
C ALA A 166 -43.08 1.03 1.99
N GLN A 167 -43.33 2.02 1.13
CA GLN A 167 -43.55 1.80 -0.31
C GLN A 167 -42.25 1.76 -1.10
N GLN A 168 -41.15 2.27 -0.52
CA GLN A 168 -39.85 2.37 -1.18
C GLN A 168 -38.74 1.80 -0.30
N VAL A 169 -38.84 0.52 0.05
CA VAL A 169 -37.87 -0.18 0.91
C VAL A 169 -36.40 -0.08 0.46
N GLY A 170 -36.15 0.27 -0.81
CA GLY A 170 -34.81 0.55 -1.33
C GLY A 170 -34.07 1.68 -0.61
N ILE A 171 -34.78 2.64 0.01
CA ILE A 171 -34.14 3.76 0.72
C ILE A 171 -33.40 3.32 1.99
N PHE A 172 -33.73 2.16 2.57
CA PHE A 172 -32.99 1.62 3.72
C PHE A 172 -31.54 1.23 3.34
N ARG A 173 -31.23 1.13 2.04
CA ARG A 173 -29.87 0.89 1.53
C ARG A 173 -29.03 2.16 1.46
N TYR A 174 -29.61 3.33 1.68
CA TYR A 174 -28.87 4.59 1.73
C TYR A 174 -28.00 4.67 2.99
N PRO A 175 -27.01 5.60 3.03
CA PRO A 175 -26.19 5.80 4.20
C PRO A 175 -27.05 6.00 5.45
N MET A 176 -26.78 5.19 6.47
CA MET A 176 -27.44 5.28 7.76
C MET A 176 -26.70 6.32 8.58
N ASN A 177 -27.31 7.48 8.74
CA ASN A 177 -26.86 8.54 9.63
C ASN A 177 -28.11 9.21 10.26
N THR A 178 -27.92 9.85 11.39
CA THR A 178 -28.98 10.58 12.10
C THR A 178 -28.82 12.09 11.95
N TRP A 179 -27.59 12.57 11.87
CA TRP A 179 -27.20 13.99 11.93
C TRP A 179 -27.35 14.82 10.64
N CYS A 180 -27.46 14.21 9.44
CA CYS A 180 -27.52 14.98 8.19
C CYS A 180 -28.92 15.54 7.84
N GLY A 181 -29.80 15.69 8.83
CA GLY A 181 -31.20 16.02 8.60
C GLY A 181 -31.94 16.50 9.85
N ILE A 182 -33.23 16.76 9.67
CA ILE A 182 -34.14 17.11 10.76
C ILE A 182 -35.35 16.17 10.79
N TYR A 183 -35.95 16.04 11.97
CA TYR A 183 -37.06 15.15 12.29
C TYR A 183 -38.19 15.95 12.91
N ARG A 184 -39.43 15.79 12.45
CA ARG A 184 -40.58 16.47 13.05
C ARG A 184 -40.72 16.01 14.49
N ARG A 185 -40.71 16.96 15.44
CA ARG A 185 -40.70 16.62 16.88
C ARG A 185 -41.94 15.87 17.30
N GLU A 186 -43.11 16.31 16.83
CA GLU A 186 -44.39 15.66 17.16
C GLU A 186 -44.44 14.22 16.64
N PHE A 187 -43.94 13.97 15.43
CA PHE A 187 -43.78 12.61 14.90
C PHE A 187 -42.93 11.72 15.83
N LEU A 188 -41.81 12.23 16.37
CA LEU A 188 -40.98 11.47 17.31
C LEU A 188 -41.73 11.15 18.61
N ILE A 189 -42.42 12.13 19.19
CA ILE A 189 -43.12 11.99 20.47
C ILE A 189 -44.36 11.08 20.34
N GLU A 190 -45.17 11.27 19.31
CA GLU A 190 -46.41 10.51 19.10
C GLU A 190 -46.15 9.03 18.85
N ASN A 191 -45.00 8.70 18.24
CA ASN A 191 -44.62 7.33 17.94
C ASN A 191 -43.73 6.67 19.01
N ASP A 192 -43.42 7.39 20.09
CA ASP A 192 -42.55 6.94 21.18
C ASP A 192 -41.14 6.54 20.68
N ILE A 193 -40.53 7.41 19.88
CA ILE A 193 -39.22 7.20 19.27
C ILE A 193 -38.11 7.73 20.19
N TRP A 194 -37.24 6.83 20.68
CA TRP A 194 -36.15 7.15 21.61
C TRP A 194 -34.86 6.42 21.23
N HIS A 195 -33.70 6.98 21.58
CA HIS A 195 -32.43 6.25 21.47
C HIS A 195 -32.39 5.10 22.47
N HIS A 196 -31.74 4.00 22.10
CA HIS A 196 -31.47 2.90 23.01
C HIS A 196 -30.42 3.35 24.05
N GLU A 197 -30.68 3.16 25.34
CA GLU A 197 -29.84 3.66 26.44
C GLU A 197 -28.79 2.61 26.87
N THR A 198 -28.04 2.05 25.93
CA THR A 198 -26.90 1.16 26.24
C THR A 198 -25.67 1.94 26.71
N PRO A 199 -24.86 1.40 27.63
CA PRO A 199 -23.67 2.08 28.12
C PRO A 199 -22.66 2.44 27.02
N GLY A 200 -22.08 3.63 27.11
CA GLY A 200 -21.06 4.15 26.18
C GLY A 200 -21.61 4.69 24.86
N ALA A 201 -20.72 5.06 23.92
CA ALA A 201 -21.10 5.56 22.59
C ALA A 201 -20.83 4.50 21.52
N SER A 202 -21.84 3.71 21.16
CA SER A 202 -21.72 2.61 20.20
C SER A 202 -23.07 2.22 19.60
N TYR A 203 -23.24 2.53 18.31
CA TYR A 203 -24.31 2.01 17.43
C TYR A 203 -25.77 2.40 17.78
N GLN A 204 -26.01 3.23 18.82
CA GLN A 204 -27.38 3.60 19.22
C GLN A 204 -28.11 4.49 18.19
N ASP A 205 -27.36 5.06 17.24
CA ASP A 205 -27.89 5.72 16.05
C ASP A 205 -28.65 4.75 15.13
N ASN A 206 -28.30 3.46 15.12
CA ASN A 206 -29.00 2.44 14.34
C ASN A 206 -30.45 2.26 14.82
N GLY A 207 -30.67 2.15 16.12
CA GLY A 207 -32.00 1.97 16.70
C GLY A 207 -32.89 3.18 16.44
N PHE A 208 -32.36 4.40 16.58
CA PHE A 208 -33.08 5.63 16.26
C PHE A 208 -33.41 5.72 14.75
N PHE A 209 -32.46 5.40 13.88
CA PHE A 209 -32.68 5.33 12.43
C PHE A 209 -33.78 4.32 12.08
N PHE A 210 -33.75 3.13 12.66
CA PHE A 210 -34.75 2.10 12.38
C PHE A 210 -36.15 2.54 12.76
N GLN A 211 -36.31 3.08 13.97
CA GLN A 211 -37.60 3.58 14.43
C GLN A 211 -38.15 4.67 13.51
N THR A 212 -37.33 5.70 13.25
CA THR A 212 -37.74 6.84 12.42
C THR A 212 -38.10 6.42 11.00
N MET A 213 -37.28 5.59 10.35
CA MET A 213 -37.53 5.19 8.96
C MET A 213 -38.67 4.17 8.82
N CYS A 214 -38.93 3.30 9.82
CA CYS A 214 -40.05 2.36 9.74
C CYS A 214 -41.41 3.02 10.03
N LEU A 215 -41.42 4.13 10.77
CA LEU A 215 -42.64 4.83 11.19
C LEU A 215 -42.99 6.03 10.31
N ALA A 216 -41.99 6.69 9.72
CA ALA A 216 -42.22 7.84 8.86
C ALA A 216 -43.01 7.46 7.61
N ARG A 217 -43.84 8.39 7.14
CA ARG A 217 -44.62 8.27 5.89
C ARG A 217 -44.20 9.30 4.86
N ARG A 218 -43.52 10.36 5.29
CA ARG A 218 -43.15 11.51 4.45
C ARG A 218 -41.69 11.88 4.67
N VAL A 219 -40.80 11.26 3.89
CA VAL A 219 -39.35 11.51 3.92
C VAL A 219 -38.92 12.17 2.62
N MET A 220 -38.05 13.19 2.69
CA MET A 220 -37.42 13.77 1.51
C MET A 220 -35.90 13.82 1.66
N TYR A 221 -35.21 13.52 0.57
CA TYR A 221 -33.78 13.76 0.41
C TYR A 221 -33.57 15.00 -0.48
N ILE A 222 -32.64 15.87 -0.11
CA ILE A 222 -32.24 17.06 -0.87
C ILE A 222 -30.74 16.97 -1.21
N ASN A 223 -30.33 17.51 -2.37
CA ASN A 223 -28.99 17.30 -2.95
C ASN A 223 -27.99 18.40 -2.59
N GLU A 224 -28.35 19.28 -1.67
CA GLU A 224 -27.48 20.27 -1.07
C GLU A 224 -26.56 19.64 -0.03
N VAL A 225 -25.29 20.06 -0.04
CA VAL A 225 -24.28 19.61 0.91
C VAL A 225 -24.22 20.59 2.07
N PHE A 226 -24.67 20.18 3.25
CA PHE A 226 -24.77 21.06 4.42
C PHE A 226 -23.92 20.65 5.61
N TYR A 227 -23.93 19.36 5.93
CA TYR A 227 -23.27 18.86 7.13
C TYR A 227 -21.83 18.47 6.78
N GLU A 228 -20.86 18.81 7.64
CA GLU A 228 -19.44 18.50 7.44
C GLU A 228 -18.96 17.54 8.53
N ASN A 229 -18.84 16.26 8.16
CA ASN A 229 -18.42 15.18 9.04
C ASN A 229 -16.89 15.03 9.08
N ARG A 230 -16.31 15.24 10.25
CA ARG A 230 -14.87 15.11 10.51
C ARG A 230 -14.44 13.65 10.55
N ARG A 231 -13.28 13.34 9.95
CA ARG A 231 -12.77 11.96 9.84
C ARG A 231 -11.41 11.71 10.50
N ASP A 232 -10.81 12.73 11.09
CA ASP A 232 -9.48 12.67 11.70
C ASP A 232 -9.47 12.71 13.23
N ASN A 233 -10.61 12.93 13.91
CA ASN A 233 -10.72 12.86 15.38
C ASN A 233 -10.20 11.51 15.93
N PRO A 234 -9.10 11.47 16.70
CA PRO A 234 -8.52 10.22 17.22
C PRO A 234 -9.43 9.53 18.25
N ASN A 235 -10.26 10.29 18.97
CA ASN A 235 -11.15 9.80 20.02
C ASN A 235 -12.52 9.34 19.51
N SER A 236 -12.74 9.39 18.19
CA SER A 236 -14.00 8.95 17.59
C SER A 236 -14.32 7.50 17.97
N SER A 237 -15.57 7.24 18.38
CA SER A 237 -16.09 5.88 18.63
C SER A 237 -15.89 4.96 17.41
N VAL A 238 -15.93 5.56 16.21
CA VAL A 238 -15.58 4.97 14.90
C VAL A 238 -14.07 4.64 14.80
N LYS A 239 -13.29 4.61 15.87
CA LYS A 239 -11.92 4.04 15.89
C LYS A 239 -11.76 2.95 16.97
N SER A 240 -12.80 2.71 17.77
CA SER A 240 -12.82 1.67 18.81
C SER A 240 -13.00 0.27 18.21
N THR A 241 -11.94 -0.55 18.22
CA THR A 241 -11.90 -1.88 17.58
C THR A 241 -12.38 -3.03 18.48
N GLY A 242 -12.65 -2.80 19.76
CA GLY A 242 -12.98 -3.81 20.76
C GLY A 242 -14.46 -3.97 21.11
N LYS A 243 -15.39 -3.46 20.29
CA LYS A 243 -16.85 -3.42 20.60
C LYS A 243 -17.72 -4.13 19.57
N ALA A 244 -17.22 -5.26 19.05
CA ALA A 244 -17.85 -5.99 17.95
C ALA A 244 -19.23 -6.56 18.32
N ASP A 245 -19.39 -6.93 19.59
CA ASP A 245 -20.60 -7.50 20.18
C ASP A 245 -21.70 -6.45 20.40
N VAL A 246 -21.34 -5.20 20.70
CA VAL A 246 -22.30 -4.11 20.96
C VAL A 246 -23.20 -3.87 19.73
N ALA A 247 -22.63 -3.96 18.53
CA ALA A 247 -23.41 -3.82 17.31
C ALA A 247 -24.46 -4.94 17.15
N LEU A 248 -24.11 -6.17 17.55
CA LEU A 248 -25.04 -7.30 17.53
C LEU A 248 -26.16 -7.13 18.57
N GLN A 249 -25.81 -6.64 19.76
CA GLN A 249 -26.77 -6.34 20.84
C GLN A 249 -27.77 -5.27 20.43
N GLU A 250 -27.32 -4.22 19.74
CA GLU A 250 -28.20 -3.17 19.21
C GLU A 250 -29.24 -3.74 18.23
N TYR A 251 -28.82 -4.63 17.33
CA TYR A 251 -29.76 -5.28 16.41
C TYR A 251 -30.67 -6.28 17.12
N ASP A 252 -30.25 -6.93 18.20
CA ASP A 252 -31.16 -7.74 19.02
C ASP A 252 -32.28 -6.88 19.62
N TRP A 253 -31.94 -5.68 20.11
CA TRP A 253 -32.93 -4.70 20.59
C TRP A 253 -33.87 -4.20 19.47
N ILE A 254 -33.34 -3.85 18.29
CA ILE A 254 -34.15 -3.43 17.14
C ILE A 254 -35.18 -4.51 16.77
N ARG A 255 -34.77 -5.79 16.79
CA ARG A 255 -35.70 -6.89 16.53
C ARG A 255 -36.81 -6.95 17.56
N GLU A 256 -36.48 -6.85 18.86
CA GLU A 256 -37.48 -6.86 19.92
C GLU A 256 -38.45 -5.68 19.81
N TRP A 257 -37.94 -4.51 19.42
CA TRP A 257 -38.77 -3.34 19.14
C TRP A 257 -39.72 -3.58 17.96
N LEU A 258 -39.24 -4.17 16.84
CA LEU A 258 -40.07 -4.53 15.69
C LEU A 258 -41.14 -5.57 16.06
N LEU A 259 -40.78 -6.62 16.78
CA LEU A 259 -41.70 -7.71 17.14
C LEU A 259 -42.84 -7.26 18.07
N LYS A 260 -42.64 -6.20 18.86
CA LYS A 260 -43.70 -5.58 19.66
C LYS A 260 -44.74 -4.84 18.81
N ARG A 261 -44.47 -4.64 17.51
CA ARG A 261 -45.31 -3.91 16.56
C ARG A 261 -45.58 -4.80 15.33
N SER A 262 -46.56 -5.69 15.44
CA SER A 262 -46.81 -6.77 14.48
C SER A 262 -46.90 -6.30 13.02
N GLU A 263 -47.58 -5.19 12.75
CA GLU A 263 -47.71 -4.62 11.40
C GLU A 263 -46.35 -4.19 10.82
N LEU A 264 -45.52 -3.51 11.61
CA LEU A 264 -44.17 -3.12 11.17
C LEU A 264 -43.24 -4.32 11.02
N SER A 265 -43.41 -5.34 11.87
CA SER A 265 -42.64 -6.57 11.75
C SER A 265 -42.91 -7.27 10.43
N GLU A 266 -44.17 -7.39 10.00
CA GLU A 266 -44.50 -8.01 8.71
C GLU A 266 -43.88 -7.24 7.54
N GLU A 267 -43.85 -5.91 7.62
CA GLU A 267 -43.37 -5.03 6.56
C GLU A 267 -41.83 -4.96 6.50
N PHE A 268 -41.16 -4.86 7.64
CA PHE A 268 -39.74 -4.50 7.71
C PHE A 268 -38.81 -5.60 8.21
N ILE A 269 -39.28 -6.82 8.50
CA ILE A 269 -38.38 -7.88 9.00
C ILE A 269 -37.24 -8.22 8.02
N GLY A 270 -37.52 -8.19 6.71
CA GLY A 270 -36.49 -8.37 5.69
C GLY A 270 -35.47 -7.23 5.65
N VAL A 271 -35.92 -6.00 5.87
CA VAL A 271 -35.06 -4.81 5.99
C VAL A 271 -34.17 -4.91 7.23
N TYR A 272 -34.73 -5.35 8.35
CA TYR A 272 -33.97 -5.64 9.57
C TYR A 272 -32.83 -6.64 9.30
N GLY A 273 -33.13 -7.78 8.66
CA GLY A 273 -32.11 -8.78 8.32
C GLY A 273 -31.02 -8.22 7.41
N LEU A 274 -31.39 -7.43 6.41
CA LEU A 274 -30.45 -6.76 5.50
C LEU A 274 -29.51 -5.81 6.26
N LYS A 275 -30.04 -4.93 7.11
CA LYS A 275 -29.22 -3.94 7.81
C LYS A 275 -28.36 -4.56 8.89
N ARG A 276 -28.85 -5.62 9.56
CA ARG A 276 -28.04 -6.41 10.50
C ARG A 276 -26.81 -6.95 9.79
N TRP A 277 -26.98 -7.51 8.59
CA TRP A 277 -25.86 -7.94 7.74
C TRP A 277 -24.93 -6.78 7.33
N HIS A 278 -25.48 -5.64 6.89
CA HIS A 278 -24.65 -4.47 6.54
C HIS A 278 -23.79 -3.99 7.71
N ASN A 279 -24.34 -3.98 8.93
CA ASN A 279 -23.59 -3.58 10.11
C ASN A 279 -22.54 -4.64 10.50
N ILE A 280 -22.87 -5.93 10.38
CA ILE A 280 -21.92 -7.04 10.55
C ILE A 280 -20.73 -6.90 9.59
N ASP A 281 -20.99 -6.72 8.29
CA ASP A 281 -19.96 -6.56 7.25
C ASP A 281 -19.12 -5.30 7.46
N PHE A 282 -19.75 -4.20 7.88
CA PHE A 282 -19.05 -2.97 8.23
C PHE A 282 -18.12 -3.17 9.43
N THR A 283 -18.60 -3.81 10.49
CA THR A 283 -17.82 -4.08 11.70
C THR A 283 -16.65 -5.01 11.40
N MET A 284 -16.86 -6.11 10.66
CA MET A 284 -15.84 -7.08 10.28
C MET A 284 -14.63 -6.45 9.58
N LYS A 285 -14.85 -5.54 8.63
CA LYS A 285 -13.79 -4.80 7.90
C LYS A 285 -12.89 -3.96 8.80
N ARG A 286 -13.37 -3.58 9.98
CA ARG A 286 -12.72 -2.63 10.88
C ARG A 286 -12.10 -3.27 12.11
N LEU A 287 -12.43 -4.53 12.37
CA LEU A 287 -11.81 -5.29 13.46
C LEU A 287 -10.31 -5.47 13.17
N ALA A 288 -9.53 -5.47 14.25
CA ALA A 288 -8.12 -5.85 14.20
C ALA A 288 -8.00 -7.26 13.58
N PRO A 289 -7.01 -7.52 12.70
CA PRO A 289 -6.89 -8.81 12.02
C PRO A 289 -6.93 -10.03 12.94
N SER A 290 -6.37 -9.90 14.15
CA SER A 290 -6.37 -10.94 15.19
C SER A 290 -7.77 -11.34 15.69
N LEU A 291 -8.75 -10.43 15.63
CA LEU A 291 -10.12 -10.65 16.13
C LEU A 291 -11.09 -11.12 15.04
N ARG A 292 -10.73 -10.99 13.75
CA ARG A 292 -11.66 -11.23 12.63
C ARG A 292 -12.13 -12.68 12.54
N ARG A 293 -11.25 -13.65 12.81
CA ARG A 293 -11.61 -15.07 12.76
C ARG A 293 -12.65 -15.40 13.82
N GLU A 294 -12.40 -15.02 15.07
CA GLU A 294 -13.34 -15.22 16.18
C GLU A 294 -14.69 -14.55 15.90
N TYR A 295 -14.67 -13.33 15.36
CA TYR A 295 -15.89 -12.64 14.96
C TYR A 295 -16.67 -13.35 13.84
N CYS A 296 -16.00 -13.96 12.85
CA CYS A 296 -16.68 -14.75 11.81
C CYS A 296 -17.46 -15.93 12.41
N HIS A 297 -16.90 -16.61 13.42
CA HIS A 297 -17.60 -17.69 14.14
C HIS A 297 -18.81 -17.16 14.90
N MET A 298 -18.65 -16.06 15.64
CA MET A 298 -19.76 -15.41 16.35
C MET A 298 -20.90 -15.00 15.40
N VAL A 299 -20.55 -14.38 14.27
CA VAL A 299 -21.50 -13.98 13.22
C VAL A 299 -22.20 -15.18 12.60
N SER A 300 -21.48 -16.27 12.35
CA SER A 300 -22.06 -17.51 11.81
C SER A 300 -23.17 -18.03 12.72
N ASP A 301 -22.93 -18.09 14.04
CA ASP A 301 -23.93 -18.54 15.02
C ASP A 301 -25.13 -17.59 15.11
N VAL A 302 -24.89 -16.27 15.05
CA VAL A 302 -25.95 -15.26 15.02
C VAL A 302 -26.83 -15.43 13.78
N LEU A 303 -26.23 -15.54 12.60
CA LEU A 303 -26.96 -15.64 11.33
C LEU A 303 -27.73 -16.97 11.20
N ARG A 304 -27.22 -18.08 11.77
CA ARG A 304 -28.00 -19.34 11.88
C ARG A 304 -29.26 -19.16 12.71
N LYS A 305 -29.16 -18.53 13.88
CA LYS A 305 -30.33 -18.22 14.73
C LYS A 305 -31.30 -17.28 14.03
N ASP A 306 -30.79 -16.30 13.29
CA ASP A 306 -31.62 -15.38 12.51
C ASP A 306 -32.35 -16.09 11.36
N ALA A 307 -31.70 -17.06 10.70
CA ALA A 307 -32.35 -17.91 9.70
C ALA A 307 -33.48 -18.74 10.31
N GLU A 308 -33.26 -19.36 11.47
CA GLU A 308 -34.29 -20.12 12.21
C GLU A 308 -35.49 -19.25 12.61
N ARG A 309 -35.22 -17.98 12.95
CA ARG A 309 -36.24 -16.98 13.28
C ARG A 309 -36.97 -16.42 12.07
N GLY A 310 -36.57 -16.79 10.84
CA GLY A 310 -37.21 -16.33 9.61
C GLY A 310 -36.95 -14.86 9.27
N VAL A 311 -35.89 -14.24 9.82
CA VAL A 311 -35.60 -12.81 9.60
C VAL A 311 -34.63 -12.57 8.43
N LEU A 312 -34.03 -13.63 7.90
CA LEU A 312 -33.16 -13.58 6.71
C LEU A 312 -33.98 -13.85 5.44
N ILE A 313 -34.58 -12.80 4.89
CA ILE A 313 -35.43 -12.87 3.70
C ILE A 313 -34.59 -12.64 2.43
N GLN A 314 -34.38 -13.68 1.62
CA GLN A 314 -33.50 -13.63 0.43
C GLN A 314 -33.78 -12.44 -0.50
N SER A 315 -35.04 -12.09 -0.74
CA SER A 315 -35.42 -10.98 -1.65
C SER A 315 -35.00 -9.60 -1.15
N ALA A 316 -34.66 -9.45 0.14
CA ALA A 316 -34.12 -8.20 0.68
C ALA A 316 -32.63 -7.99 0.35
N PHE A 317 -31.91 -9.05 -0.03
CA PHE A 317 -30.47 -9.04 -0.26
C PHE A 317 -30.14 -8.98 -1.76
N GLY A 318 -29.05 -8.30 -2.11
CA GLY A 318 -28.43 -8.48 -3.42
C GLY A 318 -27.80 -9.87 -3.53
N VAL A 319 -27.71 -10.43 -4.74
CA VAL A 319 -27.19 -11.79 -4.98
C VAL A 319 -25.83 -12.03 -4.31
N GLY A 320 -24.91 -11.09 -4.44
CA GLY A 320 -23.58 -11.19 -3.83
C GLY A 320 -23.60 -11.10 -2.30
N GLU A 321 -24.53 -10.35 -1.70
CA GLU A 321 -24.68 -10.27 -0.25
C GLU A 321 -25.28 -11.55 0.29
N TRP A 322 -26.33 -12.06 -0.35
CA TRP A 322 -26.98 -13.31 0.02
C TRP A 322 -26.02 -14.49 -0.01
N ASN A 323 -25.21 -14.59 -1.07
CA ASN A 323 -24.19 -15.64 -1.17
C ASN A 323 -23.18 -15.57 -0.02
N ARG A 324 -22.80 -14.36 0.44
CA ARG A 324 -21.89 -14.21 1.59
C ARG A 324 -22.55 -14.61 2.91
N VAL A 325 -23.80 -14.19 3.13
CA VAL A 325 -24.60 -14.61 4.30
C VAL A 325 -24.70 -16.15 4.36
N GLN A 326 -25.03 -16.79 3.24
CA GLN A 326 -25.11 -18.25 3.17
C GLN A 326 -23.75 -18.92 3.39
N TRP A 327 -22.68 -18.35 2.85
CA TRP A 327 -21.34 -18.90 2.99
C TRP A 327 -20.84 -18.87 4.44
N ILE A 328 -20.89 -17.72 5.11
CA ILE A 328 -20.45 -17.61 6.50
C ILE A 328 -21.28 -18.48 7.44
N MET A 329 -22.58 -18.65 7.19
CA MET A 329 -23.44 -19.57 7.94
C MET A 329 -23.04 -21.04 7.74
N ARG A 330 -22.65 -21.41 6.52
CA ARG A 330 -22.22 -22.77 6.17
C ARG A 330 -20.87 -23.11 6.79
N ASP A 331 -19.88 -22.25 6.60
CA ASP A 331 -18.51 -22.48 7.04
C ASP A 331 -17.80 -21.14 7.32
N ALA A 332 -17.68 -20.80 8.61
CA ALA A 332 -17.08 -19.56 9.07
C ALA A 332 -15.56 -19.52 8.84
N ASP A 333 -14.88 -20.67 8.92
CA ASP A 333 -13.43 -20.75 8.69
C ASP A 333 -13.13 -20.62 7.20
N GLU A 334 -13.86 -21.33 6.34
CA GLU A 334 -13.72 -21.20 4.89
C GLU A 334 -14.02 -19.75 4.44
N TYR A 335 -15.09 -19.14 4.96
CA TYR A 335 -15.40 -17.75 4.70
C TYR A 335 -14.26 -16.83 5.13
N TYR A 336 -13.71 -17.01 6.33
CA TYR A 336 -12.58 -16.21 6.80
C TYR A 336 -11.36 -16.37 5.87
N TYR A 337 -10.94 -17.60 5.58
CA TYR A 337 -9.72 -17.81 4.79
C TYR A 337 -9.89 -17.42 3.31
N GLN A 338 -11.05 -17.62 2.70
CA GLN A 338 -11.23 -17.33 1.28
C GLN A 338 -11.82 -15.94 0.99
N HIS A 339 -12.61 -15.37 1.89
CA HIS A 339 -13.23 -14.07 1.70
C HIS A 339 -12.49 -12.96 2.46
N GLU A 340 -12.18 -13.19 3.75
CA GLU A 340 -11.53 -12.18 4.60
C GLU A 340 -10.01 -12.14 4.43
N THR A 341 -9.35 -13.28 4.20
CA THR A 341 -7.91 -13.32 3.88
C THR A 341 -7.62 -13.45 2.38
N GLY A 342 -8.63 -13.80 1.57
CA GLY A 342 -8.49 -14.11 0.14
C GLY A 342 -8.72 -12.96 -0.84
N ARG A 343 -8.77 -11.70 -0.38
CA ARG A 343 -8.89 -10.53 -1.28
C ARG A 343 -7.57 -10.09 -1.92
N VAL A 344 -6.43 -10.49 -1.38
CA VAL A 344 -5.12 -10.10 -1.91
C VAL A 344 -4.53 -11.28 -2.68
N LYS A 345 -4.54 -11.20 -4.00
CA LYS A 345 -3.90 -12.20 -4.88
C LYS A 345 -2.39 -12.03 -4.87
N VAL A 346 -1.92 -10.78 -4.83
CA VAL A 346 -0.49 -10.45 -4.84
C VAL A 346 -0.19 -9.34 -3.84
N SER A 347 0.80 -9.55 -2.97
CA SER A 347 1.48 -8.49 -2.23
C SER A 347 2.68 -8.00 -3.02
N VAL A 348 2.75 -6.71 -3.28
CA VAL A 348 3.90 -6.08 -3.91
C VAL A 348 4.75 -5.42 -2.84
N VAL A 349 5.98 -5.87 -2.65
CA VAL A 349 6.92 -5.29 -1.68
C VAL A 349 7.95 -4.44 -2.44
N VAL A 350 8.06 -3.16 -2.08
CA VAL A 350 8.98 -2.20 -2.69
C VAL A 350 9.87 -1.58 -1.61
N PRO A 351 11.16 -1.96 -1.51
CA PRO A 351 12.10 -1.25 -0.65
C PRO A 351 12.48 0.09 -1.30
N VAL A 352 12.47 1.17 -0.52
CA VAL A 352 12.72 2.54 -1.00
C VAL A 352 13.82 3.18 -0.14
N TYR A 353 14.87 3.65 -0.78
CA TYR A 353 15.91 4.47 -0.16
C TYR A 353 16.45 5.47 -1.18
N ASN A 354 16.19 6.75 -0.97
CA ASN A 354 16.67 7.84 -1.84
C ASN A 354 16.42 7.57 -3.34
N ALA A 355 15.16 7.24 -3.70
CA ALA A 355 14.78 6.74 -5.01
C ALA A 355 14.34 7.83 -6.00
N MET A 356 14.41 9.10 -5.62
CA MET A 356 14.04 10.20 -6.52
C MET A 356 15.09 10.41 -7.63
N PRO A 357 14.67 10.75 -8.86
CA PRO A 357 13.30 11.03 -9.30
C PRO A 357 12.51 9.79 -9.79
N TYR A 358 13.14 8.62 -9.87
CA TYR A 358 12.60 7.44 -10.56
C TYR A 358 11.39 6.80 -9.86
N LEU A 359 11.27 7.01 -8.55
CA LEU A 359 10.16 6.55 -7.73
C LEU A 359 8.79 6.89 -8.34
N LYS A 360 8.64 8.07 -8.96
CA LYS A 360 7.38 8.50 -9.59
C LYS A 360 6.90 7.54 -10.68
N ASP A 361 7.82 7.06 -11.51
CA ASP A 361 7.49 6.17 -12.61
C ASP A 361 7.16 4.76 -12.09
N CYS A 362 7.86 4.29 -11.05
CA CYS A 362 7.55 3.05 -10.35
C CYS A 362 6.12 3.10 -9.77
N LEU A 363 5.81 4.13 -8.98
CA LEU A 363 4.50 4.32 -8.36
C LEU A 363 3.37 4.46 -9.40
N ALA A 364 3.61 5.17 -10.50
CA ALA A 364 2.67 5.26 -11.62
C ALA A 364 2.40 3.88 -12.26
N ALA A 365 3.44 3.07 -12.47
CA ALA A 365 3.31 1.70 -13.00
C ALA A 365 2.54 0.77 -12.04
N LEU A 366 2.74 0.91 -10.73
CA LEU A 366 1.98 0.16 -9.72
C LEU A 366 0.50 0.55 -9.71
N ARG A 367 0.19 1.85 -9.79
CA ARG A 367 -1.20 2.34 -9.89
C ARG A 367 -1.91 1.85 -11.16
N ALA A 368 -1.17 1.72 -12.25
CA ALA A 368 -1.67 1.26 -13.54
C ALA A 368 -1.93 -0.25 -13.62
N GLN A 369 -1.58 -1.05 -12.59
CA GLN A 369 -1.79 -2.49 -12.63
C GLN A 369 -3.28 -2.86 -12.86
N SER A 370 -3.49 -3.76 -13.80
CA SER A 370 -4.80 -4.30 -14.17
C SER A 370 -5.37 -5.24 -13.12
N LEU A 371 -4.51 -5.90 -12.34
CA LEU A 371 -4.92 -6.70 -11.19
C LEU A 371 -5.33 -5.75 -10.05
N ARG A 372 -6.59 -5.82 -9.61
CA ARG A 372 -7.12 -4.94 -8.54
C ARG A 372 -7.01 -5.55 -7.15
N ASP A 373 -7.08 -6.87 -7.08
CA ASP A 373 -6.96 -7.68 -5.86
C ASP A 373 -5.49 -7.78 -5.42
N LEU A 374 -4.86 -6.65 -5.11
CA LEU A 374 -3.47 -6.57 -4.67
C LEU A 374 -3.32 -5.58 -3.52
N GLU A 375 -2.22 -5.71 -2.78
CA GLU A 375 -1.74 -4.70 -1.83
C GLU A 375 -0.32 -4.26 -2.23
N ILE A 376 0.03 -3.02 -1.90
CA ILE A 376 1.31 -2.40 -2.23
C ILE A 376 1.97 -2.00 -0.91
N ILE A 377 3.03 -2.70 -0.54
CA ILE A 377 3.79 -2.50 0.68
C ILE A 377 5.05 -1.72 0.33
N LEU A 378 5.04 -0.42 0.61
CA LEU A 378 6.15 0.49 0.41
C LEU A 378 6.93 0.58 1.71
N VAL A 379 8.22 0.27 1.68
CA VAL A 379 9.08 0.28 2.87
C VAL A 379 10.17 1.32 2.69
N ASP A 380 10.01 2.47 3.35
CA ASP A 380 11.06 3.49 3.40
C ASP A 380 12.17 3.05 4.37
N ASP A 381 13.38 2.89 3.84
CA ASP A 381 14.58 2.46 4.57
C ASP A 381 15.42 3.67 5.00
N GLY A 382 14.75 4.68 5.56
CA GLY A 382 15.36 5.89 6.10
C GLY A 382 15.81 6.88 5.03
N SER A 383 14.95 7.17 4.04
CA SER A 383 15.29 8.14 2.99
C SER A 383 15.52 9.54 3.56
N THR A 384 16.48 10.25 2.96
CA THR A 384 16.85 11.62 3.31
C THR A 384 16.51 12.63 2.20
N ASP A 385 16.04 12.14 1.06
CA ASP A 385 15.52 12.95 -0.05
C ASP A 385 13.98 13.06 0.01
N GLU A 386 13.35 13.52 -1.08
CA GLU A 386 11.90 13.70 -1.16
C GLU A 386 11.12 12.38 -1.32
N SER A 387 11.76 11.21 -1.24
CA SER A 387 11.10 9.90 -1.43
C SER A 387 9.96 9.70 -0.44
N MET A 388 10.17 9.98 0.85
CA MET A 388 9.14 9.76 1.88
C MET A 388 7.89 10.61 1.62
N GLU A 389 8.06 11.87 1.21
CA GLU A 389 6.93 12.74 0.85
C GLU A 389 6.16 12.20 -0.36
N GLU A 390 6.85 11.69 -1.37
CA GLU A 390 6.23 11.09 -2.55
C GLU A 390 5.48 9.80 -2.20
N LEU A 391 6.03 8.96 -1.31
CA LEU A 391 5.36 7.76 -0.79
C LEU A 391 4.09 8.12 -0.03
N GLN A 392 4.12 9.14 0.83
CA GLN A 392 2.94 9.65 1.55
C GLN A 392 1.86 10.14 0.58
N LYS A 393 2.23 10.99 -0.39
CA LYS A 393 1.31 11.48 -1.44
C LYS A 393 0.69 10.33 -2.22
N PHE A 394 1.46 9.31 -2.55
CA PHE A 394 0.97 8.14 -3.26
C PHE A 394 -0.01 7.30 -2.43
N ALA A 395 0.32 7.06 -1.15
CA ALA A 395 -0.52 6.31 -0.23
C ALA A 395 -1.86 7.03 0.02
N GLU A 396 -1.83 8.35 0.25
CA GLU A 396 -3.02 9.18 0.46
C GLU A 396 -3.94 9.28 -0.77
N SER A 397 -3.35 9.21 -1.97
CA SER A 397 -4.09 9.35 -3.23
C SER A 397 -4.49 8.02 -3.88
N ASP A 398 -4.21 6.85 -3.28
CA ASP A 398 -4.72 5.58 -3.80
C ASP A 398 -6.22 5.46 -3.51
N PRO A 399 -7.09 5.44 -4.53
CA PRO A 399 -8.54 5.48 -4.33
C PRO A 399 -9.12 4.15 -3.84
N TYR A 400 -8.28 3.14 -3.62
CA TYR A 400 -8.67 1.78 -3.30
C TYR A 400 -8.14 1.30 -1.94
N ASP A 401 -7.43 2.16 -1.18
CA ASP A 401 -6.88 1.84 0.14
C ASP A 401 -5.98 0.58 0.13
N ARG A 402 -5.17 0.43 -0.92
CA ARG A 402 -4.31 -0.76 -1.14
C ARG A 402 -2.87 -0.57 -0.68
N VAL A 403 -2.51 0.62 -0.20
CA VAL A 403 -1.11 0.99 0.08
C VAL A 403 -0.83 0.89 1.57
N ILE A 404 0.20 0.13 1.91
CA ILE A 404 0.75 0.02 3.26
C ILE A 404 2.13 0.70 3.22
N LEU A 405 2.26 1.80 3.95
CA LEU A 405 3.53 2.53 4.07
C LEU A 405 4.18 2.17 5.41
N LEU A 406 5.38 1.58 5.33
CA LEU A 406 6.22 1.22 6.47
C LEU A 406 7.50 2.04 6.44
N THR A 407 8.08 2.28 7.62
CA THR A 407 9.34 3.00 7.77
C THR A 407 10.28 2.24 8.70
N GLN A 408 11.57 2.34 8.44
CA GLN A 408 12.62 1.82 9.31
C GLN A 408 13.87 2.71 9.24
N GLU A 409 14.74 2.61 10.25
CA GLU A 409 16.09 3.16 10.13
C GLU A 409 16.87 2.43 9.02
N HIS A 410 17.79 3.13 8.37
CA HIS A 410 18.55 2.61 7.23
C HIS A 410 19.32 1.33 7.57
N GLN A 411 18.81 0.19 7.09
CA GLN A 411 19.33 -1.16 7.33
C GLN A 411 19.55 -1.94 6.03
N GLY A 412 19.26 -1.34 4.88
CA GLY A 412 19.47 -1.90 3.55
C GLY A 412 18.26 -2.63 2.98
N ALA A 413 18.27 -2.79 1.66
CA ALA A 413 17.14 -3.35 0.90
C ALA A 413 16.71 -4.76 1.36
N GLY A 414 17.64 -5.59 1.86
CA GLY A 414 17.31 -6.91 2.39
C GLY A 414 16.39 -6.85 3.62
N ALA A 415 16.71 -5.97 4.57
CA ALA A 415 15.90 -5.75 5.77
C ALA A 415 14.53 -5.18 5.39
N ALA A 416 14.49 -4.18 4.50
CA ALA A 416 13.24 -3.60 4.01
C ALA A 416 12.33 -4.62 3.29
N ARG A 417 12.90 -5.50 2.45
CA ARG A 417 12.14 -6.58 1.80
C ARG A 417 11.60 -7.60 2.82
N ASN A 418 12.36 -7.93 3.86
CA ASN A 418 11.89 -8.82 4.93
C ASN A 418 10.76 -8.18 5.73
N LEU A 419 10.87 -6.89 6.11
CA LEU A 419 9.81 -6.15 6.78
C LEU A 419 8.52 -6.14 5.94
N GLY A 420 8.65 -5.91 4.63
CA GLY A 420 7.52 -6.00 3.71
C GLY A 420 6.93 -7.41 3.61
N LEU A 421 7.77 -8.45 3.54
CA LEU A 421 7.33 -9.84 3.50
C LEU A 421 6.57 -10.26 4.77
N ASP A 422 7.01 -9.80 5.95
CA ASP A 422 6.36 -10.12 7.22
C ASP A 422 4.97 -9.46 7.35
N ASN A 423 4.73 -8.37 6.61
CA ASN A 423 3.42 -7.70 6.51
C ASN A 423 2.57 -8.18 5.32
N ALA A 424 3.08 -9.06 4.47
CA ALA A 424 2.40 -9.52 3.26
C ALA A 424 1.26 -10.50 3.55
N GLN A 425 0.08 -10.23 2.97
CA GLN A 425 -1.14 -11.04 3.10
C GLN A 425 -1.52 -11.78 1.81
N GLY A 426 -0.92 -11.41 0.69
CA GLY A 426 -1.22 -11.94 -0.64
C GLY A 426 -0.96 -13.43 -0.78
N GLU A 427 -1.71 -14.11 -1.65
CA GLU A 427 -1.41 -15.50 -2.00
C GLU A 427 0.02 -15.63 -2.56
N TYR A 428 0.40 -14.68 -3.41
CA TYR A 428 1.76 -14.53 -3.94
C TYR A 428 2.40 -13.22 -3.49
N VAL A 429 3.73 -13.16 -3.51
CA VAL A 429 4.54 -11.99 -3.21
C VAL A 429 5.43 -11.66 -4.40
N ALA A 430 5.48 -10.40 -4.79
CA ALA A 430 6.42 -9.84 -5.75
C ALA A 430 7.32 -8.82 -5.04
N PHE A 431 8.63 -8.87 -5.28
CA PHE A 431 9.58 -7.88 -4.76
C PHE A 431 10.04 -7.01 -5.90
N LEU A 432 9.72 -5.72 -5.91
CA LEU A 432 10.01 -4.83 -7.03
C LEU A 432 10.92 -3.70 -6.57
N ASP A 433 11.85 -3.26 -7.43
CA ASP A 433 12.77 -2.18 -7.10
C ASP A 433 12.18 -0.81 -7.45
N ALA A 434 12.45 0.20 -6.61
CA ALA A 434 11.82 1.52 -6.66
C ALA A 434 12.23 2.39 -7.87
N ASP A 435 13.30 2.00 -8.57
CA ASP A 435 13.85 2.71 -9.73
C ASP A 435 13.46 2.08 -11.08
N ASP A 436 12.69 0.98 -11.08
CA ASP A 436 12.28 0.28 -12.30
C ASP A 436 10.85 0.59 -12.76
N VAL A 437 10.50 0.15 -13.98
CA VAL A 437 9.15 0.36 -14.58
C VAL A 437 8.53 -0.97 -14.98
N PHE A 438 7.24 -1.13 -14.67
CA PHE A 438 6.51 -2.40 -14.82
C PHE A 438 5.38 -2.30 -15.84
N ASP A 439 5.14 -3.37 -16.59
CA ASP A 439 3.99 -3.46 -17.48
C ASP A 439 2.67 -3.48 -16.69
N ALA A 440 1.66 -2.73 -17.14
CA ALA A 440 0.36 -2.60 -16.46
C ALA A 440 -0.41 -3.93 -16.30
N GLY A 441 -0.09 -4.96 -17.09
CA GLY A 441 -0.65 -6.29 -16.95
C GLY A 441 0.23 -7.30 -16.23
N MET A 442 1.43 -6.90 -15.78
CA MET A 442 2.44 -7.80 -15.23
C MET A 442 1.90 -8.72 -14.15
N LEU A 443 1.35 -8.14 -13.07
CA LEU A 443 0.94 -8.93 -11.90
C LEU A 443 -0.25 -9.83 -12.20
N GLY A 444 -1.20 -9.37 -13.01
CA GLY A 444 -2.36 -10.15 -13.43
C GLY A 444 -1.97 -11.38 -14.26
N ARG A 445 -1.06 -11.20 -15.22
CA ARG A 445 -0.57 -12.30 -16.08
C ARG A 445 0.34 -13.26 -15.30
N ALA A 446 1.25 -12.74 -14.48
CA ALA A 446 2.12 -13.56 -13.63
C ALA A 446 1.33 -14.41 -12.64
N TYR A 447 0.35 -13.82 -11.95
CA TYR A 447 -0.57 -14.53 -11.04
C TYR A 447 -1.39 -15.58 -11.79
N GLY A 448 -2.01 -15.21 -12.91
CA GLY A 448 -2.82 -16.13 -13.71
C GLY A 448 -2.02 -17.35 -14.16
N LYS A 449 -0.78 -17.14 -14.63
CA LYS A 449 0.13 -18.22 -15.03
C LYS A 449 0.56 -19.09 -13.86
N ALA A 450 0.93 -18.49 -12.73
CA ALA A 450 1.30 -19.21 -11.52
C ALA A 450 0.16 -20.10 -11.02
N LYS A 451 -1.07 -19.58 -10.98
CA LYS A 451 -2.26 -20.34 -10.57
C LYS A 451 -2.62 -21.48 -11.52
N ALA A 452 -2.60 -21.23 -12.83
CA ALA A 452 -2.94 -22.23 -13.84
C ALA A 452 -2.02 -23.47 -13.74
N ASP A 453 -0.73 -23.24 -13.53
CA ASP A 453 0.27 -24.30 -13.39
C ASP A 453 0.39 -24.80 -11.93
N ARG A 454 -0.32 -24.15 -11.00
CA ARG A 454 -0.15 -24.21 -9.54
C ARG A 454 1.33 -24.16 -9.14
N ALA A 455 2.08 -23.24 -9.74
CA ALA A 455 3.51 -23.04 -9.49
C ALA A 455 3.76 -22.29 -8.17
N SER A 456 4.83 -22.67 -7.47
CA SER A 456 5.33 -21.94 -6.30
C SER A 456 6.17 -20.73 -6.70
N ILE A 457 6.80 -20.78 -7.88
CA ILE A 457 7.57 -19.66 -8.44
C ILE A 457 7.18 -19.49 -9.90
N CYS A 458 6.80 -18.28 -10.28
CA CYS A 458 6.60 -17.87 -11.67
C CYS A 458 7.68 -16.86 -12.04
N VAL A 459 8.49 -17.19 -13.05
CA VAL A 459 9.56 -16.31 -13.57
C VAL A 459 9.11 -15.71 -14.90
N PHE A 460 9.32 -14.41 -15.09
CA PHE A 460 9.02 -13.69 -16.33
C PHE A 460 10.27 -13.02 -16.90
N ARG A 461 10.21 -12.53 -18.16
CA ARG A 461 11.36 -11.86 -18.79
C ARG A 461 11.40 -10.38 -18.44
N SER A 462 12.56 -9.80 -18.72
CA SER A 462 12.85 -8.39 -18.53
C SER A 462 13.62 -7.79 -19.70
N ARG A 463 13.59 -6.46 -19.76
CA ARG A 463 14.31 -5.64 -20.74
C ARG A 463 15.04 -4.52 -20.02
N ASP A 464 16.17 -4.10 -20.55
CA ASP A 464 16.83 -2.88 -20.13
C ASP A 464 16.09 -1.66 -20.67
N LEU A 465 16.13 -0.57 -19.92
CA LEU A 465 15.73 0.77 -20.33
C LEU A 465 16.92 1.71 -20.14
N ASP A 466 17.49 2.18 -21.24
CA ASP A 466 18.53 3.20 -21.20
C ASP A 466 17.91 4.56 -20.89
N THR A 467 18.17 5.08 -19.69
CA THR A 467 17.63 6.35 -19.21
C THR A 467 18.11 7.57 -20.00
N THR A 468 19.20 7.45 -20.75
CA THR A 468 19.74 8.55 -21.58
C THR A 468 19.06 8.61 -22.94
N THR A 469 18.79 7.45 -23.55
CA THR A 469 18.25 7.37 -24.92
C THR A 469 16.77 7.01 -24.99
N GLY A 470 16.18 6.52 -23.90
CA GLY A 470 14.81 5.99 -23.83
C GLY A 470 14.63 4.64 -24.55
N ARG A 471 15.71 4.04 -25.07
CA ARG A 471 15.65 2.78 -25.82
C ARG A 471 15.56 1.59 -24.88
N THR A 472 14.85 0.55 -25.33
CA THR A 472 14.75 -0.72 -24.61
C THR A 472 15.42 -1.87 -25.35
N SER A 473 15.95 -2.85 -24.61
CA SER A 473 16.55 -4.07 -25.16
C SER A 473 16.32 -5.29 -24.27
N PRO A 474 15.98 -6.47 -24.81
CA PRO A 474 15.74 -7.67 -24.01
C PRO A 474 16.96 -8.12 -23.19
N ILE A 475 16.76 -8.43 -21.90
CA ILE A 475 17.78 -9.03 -21.03
C ILE A 475 17.76 -10.56 -21.26
N LYS A 476 18.30 -11.00 -22.39
CA LYS A 476 18.23 -12.43 -22.80
C LYS A 476 18.84 -13.40 -21.78
N HIS A 477 19.76 -12.93 -20.95
CA HIS A 477 20.43 -13.73 -19.94
C HIS A 477 19.68 -13.77 -18.59
N ALA A 478 18.63 -12.95 -18.39
CA ALA A 478 17.80 -12.98 -17.18
C ALA A 478 17.19 -14.38 -16.96
N VAL A 479 16.70 -14.96 -18.06
CA VAL A 479 16.15 -16.32 -18.10
C VAL A 479 16.53 -16.99 -19.42
N ARG A 480 17.34 -18.06 -19.35
CA ARG A 480 17.76 -18.83 -20.53
C ARG A 480 16.77 -19.94 -20.85
N ILE A 481 15.63 -19.58 -21.41
CA ILE A 481 14.50 -20.50 -21.65
C ILE A 481 14.88 -21.76 -22.43
N ALA A 482 15.82 -21.65 -23.39
CA ALA A 482 16.30 -22.79 -24.17
C ALA A 482 17.02 -23.86 -23.32
N GLU A 483 17.52 -23.49 -22.14
CA GLU A 483 18.21 -24.36 -21.19
C GLU A 483 17.25 -24.99 -20.15
N LEU A 484 15.96 -24.63 -20.18
CA LEU A 484 14.95 -25.11 -19.23
C LEU A 484 14.16 -26.30 -19.79
N PRO A 485 13.56 -27.15 -18.93
CA PRO A 485 12.60 -28.17 -19.37
C PRO A 485 11.50 -27.58 -20.26
N LYS A 486 10.82 -28.38 -21.08
CA LYS A 486 9.64 -27.91 -21.84
C LYS A 486 8.34 -28.01 -21.03
N ALA A 487 8.22 -29.03 -20.18
CA ALA A 487 7.05 -29.23 -19.32
C ALA A 487 6.94 -28.13 -18.25
N ARG A 488 5.71 -27.71 -17.93
CA ARG A 488 5.40 -26.68 -16.93
C ARG A 488 4.29 -27.19 -16.00
N PRO A 489 4.38 -26.96 -14.67
CA PRO A 489 5.58 -26.52 -13.97
C PRO A 489 6.68 -27.62 -13.99
N PHE A 490 7.90 -27.29 -13.59
CA PHE A 490 9.01 -28.25 -13.45
C PHE A 490 9.76 -28.03 -12.13
N PRO A 491 10.38 -29.09 -11.56
CA PRO A 491 11.26 -28.93 -10.40
C PRO A 491 12.63 -28.40 -10.84
N ALA A 492 13.31 -27.65 -9.96
CA ALA A 492 14.66 -27.17 -10.22
C ALA A 492 15.64 -28.29 -10.57
N ALA A 493 15.46 -29.47 -9.96
CA ALA A 493 16.25 -30.68 -10.23
C ALA A 493 16.15 -31.17 -11.68
N ALA A 494 15.10 -30.79 -12.43
CA ALA A 494 14.96 -31.15 -13.85
C ALA A 494 15.79 -30.27 -14.80
N ILE A 495 16.45 -29.21 -14.30
CA ILE A 495 17.30 -28.33 -15.11
C ILE A 495 18.63 -29.05 -15.38
N SER A 496 18.82 -29.50 -16.61
CA SER A 496 20.05 -30.18 -17.05
C SER A 496 21.23 -29.22 -17.08
N ALA A 497 21.02 -27.99 -17.57
CA ALA A 497 22.00 -26.91 -17.56
C ALA A 497 22.37 -26.45 -16.14
N ASN A 498 23.32 -25.53 -16.02
CA ASN A 498 23.66 -24.94 -14.73
C ASN A 498 22.56 -23.94 -14.32
N PRO A 499 21.76 -24.20 -13.28
CA PRO A 499 20.62 -23.37 -12.93
C PRO A 499 21.04 -21.97 -12.44
N PHE A 500 22.28 -21.81 -11.96
CA PHE A 500 22.85 -20.51 -11.60
C PHE A 500 23.16 -19.61 -12.81
N PHE A 501 23.20 -20.18 -14.02
CA PHE A 501 23.32 -19.43 -15.28
C PHE A 501 22.00 -19.37 -16.05
N ALA A 502 21.07 -20.27 -15.75
CA ALA A 502 19.75 -20.31 -16.37
C ALA A 502 18.83 -19.18 -15.86
N PHE A 503 19.05 -18.71 -14.63
CA PHE A 503 18.36 -17.60 -14.00
C PHE A 503 19.37 -16.63 -13.40
N VAL A 504 19.01 -15.35 -13.34
CA VAL A 504 19.74 -14.37 -12.54
C VAL A 504 19.15 -14.28 -11.13
N GLY A 505 20.02 -14.00 -10.15
CA GLY A 505 19.75 -13.97 -8.72
C GLY A 505 18.96 -12.78 -8.19
N TRP A 506 18.33 -11.96 -9.04
CA TRP A 506 17.46 -10.87 -8.59
C TRP A 506 16.00 -11.33 -8.38
N PRO A 507 15.23 -10.72 -7.48
CA PRO A 507 13.87 -11.18 -7.17
C PRO A 507 12.79 -10.51 -8.04
N TRP A 508 13.10 -9.40 -8.72
CA TRP A 508 12.11 -8.53 -9.36
C TRP A 508 11.50 -9.03 -10.66
N ASP A 509 12.05 -10.09 -11.25
CA ASP A 509 11.46 -10.81 -12.39
C ASP A 509 10.71 -12.09 -11.99
N LYS A 510 10.32 -12.19 -10.70
CA LYS A 510 9.71 -13.38 -10.11
C LYS A 510 8.49 -13.05 -9.25
N LEU A 511 7.56 -13.99 -9.24
CA LEU A 511 6.41 -14.05 -8.33
C LEU A 511 6.51 -15.32 -7.49
N PHE A 512 6.45 -15.19 -6.17
CA PHE A 512 6.66 -16.28 -5.21
C PHE A 512 5.38 -16.60 -4.44
N LEU A 513 5.04 -17.88 -4.30
CA LEU A 513 3.92 -18.31 -3.45
C LEU A 513 4.28 -18.04 -1.99
N ARG A 514 3.44 -17.27 -1.28
CA ARG A 514 3.73 -16.82 0.09
C ARG A 514 3.89 -18.00 1.06
N THR A 515 2.99 -18.97 0.98
CA THR A 515 3.04 -20.17 1.83
C THR A 515 4.28 -21.03 1.58
N TYR A 516 4.81 -21.02 0.35
CA TYR A 516 6.10 -21.67 0.04
C TYR A 516 7.27 -20.98 0.75
N LEU A 517 7.32 -19.63 0.74
CA LEU A 517 8.34 -18.87 1.47
C LEU A 517 8.22 -19.04 2.99
N GLN A 518 7.00 -19.10 3.52
CA GLN A 518 6.75 -19.35 4.94
C GLN A 518 7.22 -20.74 5.38
N ASN A 519 6.88 -21.77 4.60
CA ASN A 519 7.25 -23.16 4.92
C ASN A 519 8.75 -23.42 4.84
N THR A 520 9.45 -22.75 3.92
CA THR A 520 10.90 -22.88 3.77
C THR A 520 11.70 -21.98 4.72
N GLY A 521 11.08 -20.94 5.27
CA GLY A 521 11.74 -19.97 6.15
C GLY A 521 12.78 -19.10 5.44
N ILE A 522 12.78 -19.05 4.10
CA ILE A 522 13.76 -18.29 3.32
C ILE A 522 13.49 -16.79 3.47
N ARG A 523 14.56 -16.02 3.71
CA ARG A 523 14.57 -14.57 3.97
C ARG A 523 15.79 -13.92 3.30
N PHE A 524 15.73 -12.63 3.05
CA PHE A 524 16.90 -11.86 2.58
C PHE A 524 17.93 -11.75 3.70
N GLN A 525 19.22 -11.77 3.36
CA GLN A 525 20.28 -11.56 4.35
C GLN A 525 20.39 -10.07 4.71
N ALA A 526 20.88 -9.80 5.92
CA ALA A 526 21.28 -8.46 6.36
C ALA A 526 22.64 -8.05 5.75
N LEU A 527 22.78 -8.22 4.43
CA LEU A 527 23.94 -7.77 3.65
C LEU A 527 23.55 -6.55 2.82
N THR A 528 24.48 -5.58 2.73
CA THR A 528 24.27 -4.33 1.99
C THR A 528 24.16 -4.54 0.47
N SER A 529 24.71 -5.64 -0.04
CA SER A 529 24.61 -6.08 -1.45
C SER A 529 24.55 -7.60 -1.53
N THR A 530 24.16 -8.14 -2.69
CA THR A 530 24.14 -9.60 -2.98
C THR A 530 23.19 -10.43 -2.09
N ASN A 531 22.39 -9.78 -1.22
CA ASN A 531 21.34 -10.44 -0.41
C ASN A 531 20.23 -11.07 -1.27
N ASP A 532 20.03 -10.54 -2.48
CA ASP A 532 19.10 -11.03 -3.49
C ASP A 532 19.49 -12.40 -4.02
N ALA A 533 20.77 -12.59 -4.38
CA ALA A 533 21.28 -13.85 -4.91
C ALA A 533 21.05 -14.99 -3.92
N TYR A 534 21.32 -14.76 -2.63
CA TYR A 534 21.02 -15.75 -1.59
C TYR A 534 19.54 -16.10 -1.55
N PHE A 535 18.66 -15.11 -1.44
CA PHE A 535 17.21 -15.33 -1.37
C PHE A 535 16.71 -16.13 -2.58
N VAL A 536 17.09 -15.68 -3.79
CA VAL A 536 16.60 -16.26 -5.04
C VAL A 536 17.12 -17.66 -5.24
N TYR A 537 18.42 -17.93 -5.08
CA TYR A 537 18.93 -19.29 -5.29
C TYR A 537 18.48 -20.26 -4.20
N SER A 538 18.35 -19.79 -2.96
CA SER A 538 17.76 -20.60 -1.88
C SER A 538 16.33 -20.99 -2.21
N ALA A 539 15.52 -20.04 -2.69
CA ALA A 539 14.11 -20.28 -3.01
C ALA A 539 13.95 -21.09 -4.30
N LEU A 540 14.70 -20.77 -5.35
CA LEU A 540 14.53 -21.35 -6.68
C LEU A 540 15.08 -22.77 -6.74
N LEU A 541 16.27 -23.03 -6.21
CA LEU A 541 16.93 -24.34 -6.34
C LEU A 541 16.28 -25.43 -5.48
N CYS A 542 15.54 -25.04 -4.44
CA CYS A 542 14.76 -25.96 -3.60
C CYS A 542 13.31 -26.13 -4.07
N CYS A 543 12.91 -25.51 -5.19
CA CYS A 543 11.52 -25.46 -5.63
C CYS A 543 11.18 -26.62 -6.59
N ASP A 544 10.08 -27.32 -6.29
CA ASP A 544 9.57 -28.40 -7.15
C ASP A 544 8.63 -27.92 -8.27
N ARG A 545 8.16 -26.67 -8.19
CA ARG A 545 7.09 -26.17 -9.05
C ARG A 545 7.41 -24.78 -9.58
N ILE A 546 8.29 -24.74 -10.57
CA ILE A 546 8.68 -23.52 -11.29
C ILE A 546 7.91 -23.44 -12.60
N THR A 547 7.35 -22.27 -12.92
CA THR A 547 6.82 -21.97 -14.24
C THR A 547 7.47 -20.73 -14.85
N ILE A 548 7.33 -20.59 -16.18
CA ILE A 548 7.86 -19.48 -16.96
C ILE A 548 6.70 -18.80 -17.68
N LEU A 549 6.64 -17.48 -17.56
CA LEU A 549 5.84 -16.58 -18.38
C LEU A 549 6.79 -15.89 -19.38
N ASP A 550 6.78 -16.34 -20.64
CA ASP A 550 7.71 -15.90 -21.68
C ASP A 550 7.31 -14.53 -22.27
N GLU A 551 7.21 -13.53 -21.40
CA GLU A 551 6.84 -12.15 -21.71
C GLU A 551 7.77 -11.18 -20.99
N GLU A 552 8.12 -10.06 -21.65
CA GLU A 552 8.95 -9.00 -21.07
C GLU A 552 8.08 -8.02 -20.28
N LEU A 553 8.09 -8.16 -18.95
CA LEU A 553 7.16 -7.44 -18.06
C LEU A 553 7.82 -6.38 -17.17
N VAL A 554 9.14 -6.42 -17.05
CA VAL A 554 9.94 -5.46 -16.25
C VAL A 554 10.93 -4.74 -17.14
N SER A 555 10.99 -3.42 -16.99
CA SER A 555 11.96 -2.54 -17.65
C SER A 555 12.96 -2.05 -16.61
N HIS A 556 14.13 -2.70 -16.58
CA HIS A 556 15.19 -2.40 -15.64
C HIS A 556 16.00 -1.17 -16.10
N ARG A 557 16.14 -0.14 -15.27
CA ARG A 557 16.85 1.08 -15.68
C ARG A 557 18.36 0.92 -15.64
N ARG A 558 19.02 1.35 -16.73
CA ARG A 558 20.48 1.52 -16.77
C ARG A 558 20.86 2.99 -16.64
N ASN A 559 22.10 3.23 -16.20
CA ASN A 559 22.71 4.56 -16.02
C ASN A 559 22.10 5.40 -14.86
N VAL A 560 21.58 4.73 -13.84
CA VAL A 560 21.08 5.36 -12.60
C VAL A 560 22.26 5.64 -11.65
N LYS A 561 22.51 6.92 -11.35
CA LYS A 561 23.66 7.34 -10.52
C LYS A 561 23.62 6.80 -9.09
N THR A 562 22.43 6.58 -8.54
CA THR A 562 22.19 6.14 -7.16
C THR A 562 22.15 4.62 -6.99
N SER A 563 22.34 3.83 -8.06
CA SER A 563 22.23 2.37 -7.97
C SER A 563 23.28 1.74 -7.05
N ILE A 564 22.83 0.81 -6.19
CA ILE A 564 23.69 0.08 -5.25
C ILE A 564 24.77 -0.73 -5.99
N SER A 565 24.52 -1.17 -7.22
CA SER A 565 25.52 -1.86 -8.05
C SER A 565 26.78 -1.02 -8.29
N ASN A 566 26.66 0.32 -8.20
CA ASN A 566 27.77 1.27 -8.34
C ASN A 566 28.56 1.47 -7.03
N SER A 567 28.12 0.86 -5.92
CA SER A 567 28.72 0.97 -4.58
C SER A 567 29.42 -0.32 -4.10
N THR A 568 29.57 -1.30 -4.98
CA THR A 568 30.15 -2.63 -4.70
C THR A 568 31.58 -2.59 -4.12
N SER A 569 32.29 -1.47 -4.25
CA SER A 569 33.60 -1.25 -3.62
C SER A 569 33.56 -1.09 -2.10
N LYS A 570 32.39 -0.79 -1.50
CA LYS A 570 32.25 -0.54 -0.05
C LYS A 570 32.13 -1.82 0.80
N SER A 571 31.70 -2.93 0.21
CA SER A 571 31.47 -4.21 0.91
C SER A 571 31.78 -5.38 -0.04
N PRO A 572 33.05 -5.56 -0.42
CA PRO A 572 33.42 -6.51 -1.47
C PRO A 572 33.25 -7.98 -1.04
N ASP A 573 33.29 -8.26 0.27
CA ASP A 573 33.10 -9.56 0.90
C ASP A 573 31.66 -10.09 0.87
N ASN A 574 30.65 -9.24 0.65
CA ASN A 574 29.24 -9.66 0.59
C ASN A 574 28.98 -10.78 -0.43
N ALA A 575 29.66 -10.77 -1.57
CA ALA A 575 29.52 -11.81 -2.58
C ALA A 575 30.00 -13.18 -2.06
N HIS A 576 31.10 -13.19 -1.31
CA HIS A 576 31.62 -14.39 -0.66
C HIS A 576 30.65 -14.89 0.43
N LEU A 577 30.19 -14.01 1.32
CA LEU A 577 29.25 -14.35 2.39
C LEU A 577 27.92 -14.91 1.85
N ALA A 578 27.40 -14.33 0.77
CA ALA A 578 26.20 -14.84 0.09
C ALA A 578 26.43 -16.24 -0.51
N LEU A 579 27.59 -16.48 -1.15
CA LEU A 579 27.94 -17.79 -1.71
C LEU A 579 28.04 -18.88 -0.63
N LEU A 580 28.67 -18.57 0.51
CA LEU A 580 28.73 -19.50 1.65
C LEU A 580 27.32 -19.84 2.15
N ALA A 581 26.47 -18.82 2.33
CA ALA A 581 25.10 -19.03 2.78
C ALA A 581 24.27 -19.85 1.77
N ILE A 582 24.46 -19.61 0.46
CA ILE A 582 23.84 -20.44 -0.59
C ILE A 582 24.29 -21.89 -0.46
N ARG A 583 25.61 -22.14 -0.38
CA ARG A 583 26.15 -23.50 -0.20
C ARG A 583 25.53 -24.19 1.00
N ASP A 584 25.54 -23.52 2.15
CA ASP A 584 25.06 -24.08 3.41
C ASP A 584 23.56 -24.37 3.34
N GLN A 585 22.78 -23.53 2.66
CA GLN A 585 21.37 -23.81 2.40
C GLN A 585 21.16 -25.04 1.52
N LEU A 586 21.95 -25.20 0.46
CA LEU A 586 21.88 -26.38 -0.42
C LEU A 586 22.29 -27.66 0.32
N VAL A 587 23.27 -27.57 1.22
CA VAL A 587 23.70 -28.69 2.08
C VAL A 587 22.58 -29.07 3.04
N ARG A 588 22.00 -28.09 3.76
CA ARG A 588 20.86 -28.31 4.67
C ARG A 588 19.65 -28.91 3.96
N SER A 589 19.43 -28.52 2.71
CA SER A 589 18.33 -29.02 1.88
C SER A 589 18.64 -30.37 1.20
N GLY A 590 19.84 -30.94 1.40
CA GLY A 590 20.24 -32.23 0.85
C GLY A 590 20.49 -32.26 -0.67
N ILE A 591 20.54 -31.09 -1.33
CA ILE A 591 20.66 -30.95 -2.79
C ILE A 591 22.03 -30.44 -3.25
N TYR A 592 22.96 -30.18 -2.33
CA TYR A 592 24.31 -29.74 -2.69
C TYR A 592 25.12 -30.76 -3.49
N PRO A 593 25.19 -32.07 -3.15
CA PRO A 593 26.02 -33.02 -3.91
C PRO A 593 25.77 -33.04 -5.43
N PRO A 594 24.52 -33.11 -5.93
CA PRO A 594 24.27 -33.05 -7.38
C PRO A 594 24.51 -31.66 -7.99
N LEU A 595 24.57 -30.60 -7.19
CA LEU A 595 24.80 -29.22 -7.64
C LEU A 595 26.24 -28.73 -7.41
N GLN A 596 27.11 -29.48 -6.73
CA GLN A 596 28.43 -29.03 -6.29
C GLN A 596 29.24 -28.42 -7.42
N ARG A 597 29.39 -29.13 -8.55
CA ARG A 597 30.11 -28.62 -9.72
C ARG A 597 29.49 -27.36 -10.29
N LYS A 598 28.16 -27.31 -10.38
CA LYS A 598 27.40 -26.17 -10.91
C LYS A 598 27.56 -24.93 -10.00
N PHE A 599 27.53 -25.13 -8.69
CA PHE A 599 27.76 -24.10 -7.67
C PHE A 599 29.19 -23.56 -7.73
N ILE A 600 30.22 -24.41 -7.71
CA ILE A 600 31.63 -23.97 -7.73
C ILE A 600 31.94 -23.18 -9.02
N ASN A 601 31.38 -23.60 -10.16
CA ASN A 601 31.48 -22.84 -11.41
C ASN A 601 30.84 -21.44 -11.29
N TYR A 602 29.67 -21.35 -10.65
CA TYR A 602 29.01 -20.07 -10.43
C TYR A 602 29.76 -19.18 -9.43
N ALA A 603 30.30 -19.78 -8.36
CA ALA A 603 31.10 -19.08 -7.36
C ALA A 603 32.33 -18.42 -8.00
N LEU A 604 33.05 -19.17 -8.86
CA LEU A 604 34.15 -18.62 -9.65
C LEU A 604 33.67 -17.45 -10.53
N HIS A 605 32.59 -17.67 -11.31
CA HIS A 605 32.03 -16.63 -12.19
C HIS A 605 31.71 -15.33 -11.43
N LEU A 606 30.95 -15.43 -10.33
CA LEU A 606 30.50 -14.27 -9.57
C LEU A 606 31.69 -13.50 -8.99
N LEU A 607 32.67 -14.20 -8.40
CA LEU A 607 33.82 -13.55 -7.78
C LEU A 607 34.76 -12.91 -8.82
N LEU A 608 34.99 -13.55 -9.97
CA LEU A 608 35.76 -12.95 -11.06
C LEU A 608 35.02 -11.75 -11.68
N TRP A 609 33.69 -11.79 -11.74
CA TRP A 609 32.89 -10.63 -12.18
C TRP A 609 33.07 -9.46 -11.20
N HIS A 610 33.00 -9.70 -9.89
CA HIS A 610 33.26 -8.67 -8.88
C HIS A 610 34.68 -8.10 -9.02
N LEU A 611 35.71 -8.96 -9.11
CA LEU A 611 37.10 -8.54 -9.30
C LEU A 611 37.26 -7.58 -10.50
N ASN A 612 36.59 -7.86 -11.61
CA ASN A 612 36.69 -7.04 -12.83
C ASN A 612 35.94 -5.70 -12.73
N ASN A 613 34.95 -5.57 -11.83
CA ASN A 613 34.15 -4.36 -11.67
C ASN A 613 34.59 -3.49 -10.48
N LEU A 614 35.52 -3.97 -9.64
CA LEU A 614 36.07 -3.17 -8.54
C LEU A 614 37.03 -2.07 -9.04
N PRO A 615 37.05 -0.89 -8.41
CA PRO A 615 38.09 0.12 -8.61
C PRO A 615 39.51 -0.41 -8.38
N THR A 616 40.49 0.11 -9.12
CA THR A 616 41.88 -0.40 -9.12
C THR A 616 42.52 -0.44 -7.73
N ASP A 617 42.22 0.53 -6.88
CA ASP A 617 42.74 0.72 -5.53
C ASP A 617 42.27 -0.34 -4.52
N VAL A 618 41.08 -0.93 -4.71
CA VAL A 618 40.54 -2.01 -3.84
C VAL A 618 40.77 -3.40 -4.44
N ARG A 619 41.05 -3.46 -5.74
CA ARG A 619 41.10 -4.69 -6.53
C ARG A 619 42.24 -5.64 -6.13
N GLU A 620 43.38 -5.11 -5.70
CA GLU A 620 44.55 -5.92 -5.32
C GLU A 620 44.33 -6.68 -4.01
N ASP A 621 43.79 -6.02 -2.98
CA ASP A 621 43.49 -6.66 -1.70
C ASP A 621 42.33 -7.65 -1.83
N PHE A 622 41.34 -7.32 -2.67
CA PHE A 622 40.30 -8.27 -3.06
C PHE A 622 40.88 -9.51 -3.74
N TYR A 623 41.78 -9.33 -4.70
CA TYR A 623 42.44 -10.44 -5.39
C TYR A 623 43.22 -11.34 -4.43
N LYS A 624 43.99 -10.77 -3.51
CA LYS A 624 44.74 -11.54 -2.51
C LYS A 624 43.79 -12.41 -1.68
N THR A 625 42.79 -11.78 -1.06
CA THR A 625 41.79 -12.47 -0.23
C THR A 625 41.02 -13.54 -1.01
N LEU A 626 40.64 -13.22 -2.25
CA LEU A 626 39.94 -14.12 -3.15
C LEU A 626 40.70 -15.43 -3.35
N VAL A 627 42.00 -15.32 -3.60
CA VAL A 627 42.83 -16.46 -3.99
C VAL A 627 43.36 -17.22 -2.76
N THR A 628 43.68 -16.53 -1.67
CA THR A 628 44.22 -17.18 -0.44
C THR A 628 43.14 -17.82 0.41
N ASP A 629 41.96 -17.19 0.50
CA ASP A 629 40.97 -17.55 1.52
C ASP A 629 39.70 -18.11 0.84
N TRP A 630 39.09 -17.34 -0.06
CA TRP A 630 37.74 -17.65 -0.56
C TRP A 630 37.71 -18.77 -1.60
N PHE A 631 38.71 -18.86 -2.49
CA PHE A 631 38.81 -19.95 -3.44
C PHE A 631 38.98 -21.32 -2.76
N PRO A 632 39.88 -21.49 -1.77
CA PRO A 632 39.91 -22.69 -0.95
C PRO A 632 38.59 -22.95 -0.23
N GLU A 633 38.02 -21.95 0.44
CA GLU A 633 36.80 -22.13 1.25
C GLU A 633 35.58 -22.57 0.40
N LEU A 634 35.47 -22.06 -0.83
CA LEU A 634 34.42 -22.42 -1.78
C LEU A 634 34.73 -23.70 -2.58
N GLY A 635 35.91 -24.30 -2.40
CA GLY A 635 36.35 -25.51 -3.09
C GLY A 635 36.75 -25.26 -4.55
N VAL A 636 37.07 -24.02 -4.94
CA VAL A 636 37.59 -23.66 -6.27
C VAL A 636 39.03 -24.17 -6.44
N SER A 637 39.86 -24.04 -5.41
CA SER A 637 41.28 -24.41 -5.46
C SER A 637 41.51 -25.91 -5.66
N ASP A 638 40.60 -26.75 -5.16
CA ASP A 638 40.76 -28.21 -5.16
C ASP A 638 40.41 -28.86 -6.51
N GLN A 639 39.78 -28.11 -7.43
CA GLN A 639 39.25 -28.68 -8.67
C GLN A 639 40.25 -28.56 -9.84
N PRO A 640 40.31 -29.52 -10.77
CA PRO A 640 41.11 -29.38 -12.00
C PRO A 640 40.50 -28.33 -12.96
N LEU A 641 41.29 -27.78 -13.90
CA LEU A 641 40.80 -26.72 -14.80
C LEU A 641 39.64 -27.16 -15.70
N ASP A 642 39.59 -28.43 -16.12
CA ASP A 642 38.50 -28.99 -16.92
C ASP A 642 37.17 -29.13 -16.14
N PHE A 643 37.21 -28.98 -14.81
CA PHE A 643 36.02 -28.86 -13.97
C PHE A 643 35.20 -27.62 -14.30
N PHE A 644 35.86 -26.53 -14.72
CA PHE A 644 35.24 -25.24 -15.00
C PHE A 644 34.76 -25.16 -16.45
N THR A 645 33.49 -24.86 -16.67
CA THR A 645 32.83 -25.00 -17.99
C THR A 645 32.99 -23.78 -18.89
N GLN A 646 33.20 -22.59 -18.33
CA GLN A 646 33.33 -21.35 -19.10
C GLN A 646 34.79 -21.17 -19.55
N PRO A 647 35.09 -21.08 -20.86
CA PRO A 647 36.47 -20.98 -21.35
C PRO A 647 37.25 -19.79 -20.78
N LYS A 648 36.58 -18.62 -20.67
CA LYS A 648 37.18 -17.39 -20.13
C LYS A 648 37.58 -17.53 -18.67
N GLU A 649 36.69 -18.07 -17.84
CA GLU A 649 36.93 -18.24 -16.40
C GLU A 649 37.98 -19.32 -16.15
N ARG A 650 37.95 -20.41 -16.92
CA ARG A 650 38.98 -21.45 -16.89
C ARG A 650 40.36 -20.89 -17.21
N ALA A 651 40.48 -20.08 -18.26
CA ALA A 651 41.73 -19.44 -18.63
C ALA A 651 42.23 -18.50 -17.53
N MET A 652 41.35 -17.65 -17.00
CA MET A 652 41.67 -16.72 -15.92
C MET A 652 42.13 -17.46 -14.65
N LEU A 653 41.45 -18.54 -14.25
CA LEU A 653 41.88 -19.37 -13.13
C LEU A 653 43.24 -20.06 -13.38
N GLY A 654 43.49 -20.53 -14.61
CA GLY A 654 44.78 -21.09 -14.99
C GLY A 654 45.92 -20.08 -14.83
N MET A 655 45.71 -18.84 -15.27
CA MET A 655 46.67 -17.75 -15.07
C MET A 655 46.89 -17.44 -13.59
N ILE A 656 45.82 -17.38 -12.79
CA ILE A 656 45.91 -17.16 -11.34
C ILE A 656 46.81 -18.22 -10.69
N ARG A 657 46.55 -19.51 -10.96
CA ARG A 657 47.34 -20.63 -10.41
C ARG A 657 48.81 -20.55 -10.84
N TYR A 658 49.06 -20.27 -12.12
CA TYR A 658 50.40 -20.11 -12.64
C TYR A 658 51.19 -19.00 -11.91
N THR A 659 50.57 -17.83 -11.69
CA THR A 659 51.22 -16.72 -10.97
C THR A 659 51.52 -17.06 -9.51
N GLN A 660 50.68 -17.86 -8.85
CA GLN A 660 50.93 -18.32 -7.48
C GLN A 660 52.10 -19.30 -7.38
N GLU A 661 52.25 -20.18 -8.37
CA GLU A 661 53.33 -21.17 -8.41
C GLU A 661 54.70 -20.55 -8.72
N HIS A 662 54.74 -19.51 -9.56
CA HIS A 662 55.98 -18.95 -10.11
C HIS A 662 56.41 -17.61 -9.50
N GLY A 663 55.65 -17.07 -8.53
CA GLY A 663 56.04 -15.89 -7.75
C GLY A 663 56.12 -14.58 -8.55
N THR A 664 55.53 -14.52 -9.75
CA THR A 664 55.36 -13.27 -10.52
C THR A 664 54.22 -12.48 -9.87
N GLY A 665 54.60 -11.61 -8.95
CA GLY A 665 53.70 -10.92 -8.03
C GLY A 665 52.86 -9.83 -8.68
N SER A 666 51.80 -10.21 -9.41
CA SER A 666 50.56 -9.43 -9.61
C SER A 666 49.70 -10.09 -10.69
N TYR A 667 48.36 -10.05 -10.54
CA TYR A 667 47.40 -10.35 -11.63
C TYR A 667 47.68 -9.51 -12.90
N TRP A 668 48.43 -8.40 -12.75
CA TRP A 668 48.80 -7.44 -13.80
C TRP A 668 50.21 -7.66 -14.39
N ASP A 669 50.98 -8.66 -13.93
CA ASP A 669 52.29 -9.02 -14.49
C ASP A 669 52.18 -9.74 -15.86
N LEU A 670 51.07 -9.54 -16.57
CA LEU A 670 50.89 -9.90 -17.98
C LEU A 670 51.95 -9.28 -18.89
N ALA A 671 52.59 -8.18 -18.48
CA ALA A 671 53.73 -7.59 -19.18
C ALA A 671 55.03 -8.42 -19.05
N PHE A 672 55.14 -9.32 -18.06
CA PHE A 672 56.29 -10.20 -17.85
C PHE A 672 56.18 -11.51 -18.67
N LEU A 673 54.97 -11.94 -19.01
CA LEU A 673 54.66 -13.19 -19.72
C LEU A 673 54.95 -13.15 -21.23
N ASP A 674 55.24 -11.99 -21.81
CA ASP A 674 55.59 -11.81 -23.24
C ASP A 674 57.04 -12.22 -23.58
N SER A 675 57.83 -12.62 -22.57
CA SER A 675 59.27 -12.88 -22.72
C SER A 675 59.64 -14.36 -22.92
N ASP A 676 58.68 -15.29 -22.81
CA ASP A 676 58.89 -16.73 -22.95
C ASP A 676 58.09 -17.32 -24.13
N PRO A 677 58.75 -17.96 -25.12
CA PRO A 677 58.11 -18.52 -26.31
C PRO A 677 57.04 -19.59 -26.06
N GLU A 678 57.14 -20.41 -25.01
CA GLU A 678 56.12 -21.43 -24.70
C GLU A 678 54.86 -20.79 -24.10
N HIS A 679 55.03 -19.70 -23.34
CA HIS A 679 53.94 -18.94 -22.72
C HIS A 679 53.14 -18.10 -23.73
N ARG A 680 53.80 -17.57 -24.77
CA ARG A 680 53.12 -16.85 -25.86
C ARG A 680 52.12 -17.74 -26.61
N ALA A 681 52.43 -19.03 -26.78
CA ALA A 681 51.55 -19.99 -27.44
C ALA A 681 50.30 -20.32 -26.59
N GLU A 682 50.43 -20.37 -25.27
CA GLU A 682 49.31 -20.60 -24.33
C GLU A 682 48.44 -19.34 -24.18
N LEU A 683 49.05 -18.14 -24.13
CA LEU A 683 48.35 -16.85 -24.20
C LEU A 683 47.60 -16.67 -25.53
N GLU A 684 48.22 -17.00 -26.66
CA GLU A 684 47.57 -16.98 -27.98
C GLU A 684 46.40 -17.98 -28.03
N ARG A 685 46.49 -19.16 -27.42
CA ARG A 685 45.35 -20.08 -27.23
C ARG A 685 44.23 -19.47 -26.40
N VAL A 686 44.56 -18.81 -25.29
CA VAL A 686 43.59 -18.13 -24.40
C VAL A 686 42.91 -16.97 -25.12
N TYR A 687 43.66 -16.11 -25.82
CA TYR A 687 43.11 -15.02 -26.62
C TYR A 687 42.25 -15.52 -27.79
N SER A 688 42.63 -16.63 -28.42
CA SER A 688 41.84 -17.29 -29.47
C SER A 688 40.52 -17.87 -28.94
N ALA A 689 40.48 -18.33 -27.68
CA ALA A 689 39.29 -18.86 -27.03
C ALA A 689 38.30 -17.78 -26.53
N LEU A 690 38.73 -16.51 -26.46
CA LEU A 690 37.96 -15.37 -25.94
C LEU A 690 37.06 -14.66 -26.98
N GLY A 691 36.84 -15.29 -28.14
CA GLY A 691 36.16 -14.75 -29.32
C GLY A 691 35.11 -13.64 -29.09
N ASN A 692 35.52 -12.39 -29.34
CA ASN A 692 34.70 -11.32 -29.87
C ASN A 692 35.59 -10.38 -30.71
N GLY A 693 35.41 -10.45 -32.04
CA GLY A 693 35.70 -9.41 -33.02
C GLY A 693 37.07 -8.74 -33.00
N ALA A 694 37.98 -9.22 -33.85
CA ALA A 694 39.06 -8.49 -34.52
C ALA A 694 39.57 -7.21 -33.83
N ALA A 695 40.58 -7.35 -32.97
CA ALA A 695 41.63 -6.37 -32.89
C ALA A 695 42.88 -7.03 -33.48
N ASP A 696 43.22 -6.64 -34.71
CA ASP A 696 44.58 -6.71 -35.21
C ASP A 696 45.48 -6.03 -34.15
N PRO A 697 46.27 -6.79 -33.38
CA PRO A 697 47.08 -6.23 -32.29
C PRO A 697 48.08 -5.22 -32.84
N ASP A 698 48.60 -5.46 -34.04
CA ASP A 698 49.51 -4.54 -34.71
C ASP A 698 48.79 -3.27 -35.18
N GLY A 699 47.52 -3.38 -35.58
CA GLY A 699 46.69 -2.25 -36.02
C GLY A 699 46.20 -1.35 -34.88
N VAL A 700 45.82 -1.92 -33.73
CA VAL A 700 45.43 -1.13 -32.54
C VAL A 700 46.65 -0.47 -31.92
N ASP A 701 47.78 -1.17 -31.84
CA ASP A 701 49.02 -0.62 -31.30
C ASP A 701 49.61 0.46 -32.24
N GLN A 702 49.51 0.30 -33.56
CA GLN A 702 49.84 1.39 -34.50
C GLN A 702 48.90 2.58 -34.37
N ARG A 703 47.59 2.36 -34.17
CA ARG A 703 46.60 3.45 -34.07
C ARG A 703 46.70 4.17 -32.73
N VAL A 704 46.96 3.47 -31.63
CA VAL A 704 47.23 4.03 -30.31
C VAL A 704 48.56 4.76 -30.32
N ARG A 705 49.66 4.18 -30.81
CA ARG A 705 50.95 4.88 -30.95
C ARG A 705 50.92 6.05 -31.93
N ARG A 706 50.00 6.03 -32.91
CA ARG A 706 49.74 7.17 -33.80
C ARG A 706 48.97 8.27 -33.08
N LEU A 707 47.90 7.92 -32.37
CA LEU A 707 47.10 8.86 -31.57
C LEU A 707 47.91 9.45 -30.41
N GLU A 708 48.74 8.67 -29.74
CA GLU A 708 49.68 9.14 -28.71
C GLU A 708 50.75 10.07 -29.29
N ARG A 709 51.24 9.79 -30.50
CA ARG A 709 52.16 10.70 -31.22
C ARG A 709 51.46 11.98 -31.65
N GLU A 710 50.23 11.91 -32.16
CA GLU A 710 49.41 13.08 -32.51
C GLU A 710 49.06 13.90 -31.26
N VAL A 711 48.66 13.27 -30.16
CA VAL A 711 48.41 13.91 -28.86
C VAL A 711 49.68 14.52 -28.28
N ALA A 712 50.82 13.82 -28.33
CA ALA A 712 52.09 14.37 -27.85
C ALA A 712 52.63 15.50 -28.75
N LEU A 713 52.28 15.50 -30.05
CA LEU A 713 52.59 16.59 -30.97
C LEU A 713 51.70 17.81 -30.69
N GLU A 714 50.41 17.60 -30.45
CA GLU A 714 49.47 18.67 -30.10
C GLU A 714 49.71 19.22 -28.69
N GLN A 715 50.08 18.38 -27.72
CA GLN A 715 50.55 18.82 -26.40
C GLN A 715 51.83 19.66 -26.51
N ARG A 716 52.77 19.28 -27.39
CA ARG A 716 53.95 20.11 -27.68
C ARG A 716 53.61 21.43 -28.34
N ARG A 717 52.64 21.47 -29.27
CA ARG A 717 52.11 22.70 -29.88
C ARG A 717 51.43 23.60 -28.83
N ILE A 718 50.63 23.03 -27.94
CA ILE A 718 49.98 23.74 -26.83
C ILE A 718 51.02 24.33 -25.86
N VAL A 719 52.10 23.60 -25.56
CA VAL A 719 53.21 24.11 -24.75
C VAL A 719 53.96 25.23 -25.48
N GLN A 720 54.23 25.10 -26.78
CA GLN A 720 54.86 26.16 -27.60
C GLN A 720 54.01 27.45 -27.66
N ILE A 721 52.68 27.32 -27.76
CA ILE A 721 51.73 28.43 -27.73
C ILE A 721 51.68 29.08 -26.33
N ARG A 722 51.78 28.28 -25.26
CA ARG A 722 51.83 28.79 -23.87
C ARG A 722 53.12 29.54 -23.54
N THR A 723 54.22 29.25 -24.23
CA THR A 723 55.54 29.86 -23.97
C THR A 723 55.90 30.99 -24.94
N SER A 724 55.05 31.32 -25.93
CA SER A 724 55.34 32.44 -26.84
C SER A 724 54.95 33.77 -26.21
N GLU A 725 55.92 34.44 -25.58
CA GLU A 725 55.76 35.83 -25.15
C GLU A 725 55.71 36.76 -26.36
N THR A 726 54.64 37.56 -26.48
CA THR A 726 54.70 38.82 -27.23
C THR A 726 54.07 39.93 -26.39
N TRP A 727 54.88 40.94 -26.10
CA TRP A 727 54.48 42.15 -25.39
C TRP A 727 53.95 43.20 -26.36
N ARG A 728 52.78 43.80 -26.09
CA ARG A 728 52.46 45.21 -26.43
C ARG A 728 51.46 45.80 -25.45
N ALA A 729 51.70 47.06 -25.08
CA ALA A 729 50.95 47.83 -24.10
C ALA A 729 49.63 48.38 -24.65
N GLY A 730 48.62 48.45 -23.78
CA GLY A 730 47.44 49.31 -23.93
C GLY A 730 46.14 48.61 -24.36
N GLN A 731 45.19 48.55 -23.44
CA GLN A 731 43.77 48.15 -23.55
C GLN A 731 43.46 46.64 -23.64
N ALA A 732 42.65 46.20 -22.67
CA ALA A 732 42.15 44.84 -22.54
C ALA A 732 41.11 44.52 -23.62
N VAL A 733 41.44 43.56 -24.50
CA VAL A 733 40.48 42.84 -25.32
C VAL A 733 40.84 41.36 -25.24
N THR A 734 39.97 40.55 -24.62
CA THR A 734 40.12 39.09 -24.64
C THR A 734 39.66 38.58 -26.00
N VAL A 735 40.56 38.54 -26.97
CA VAL A 735 40.32 37.81 -28.23
C VAL A 735 40.81 36.39 -28.02
N VAL A 736 39.88 35.43 -27.99
CA VAL A 736 40.25 34.01 -28.13
C VAL A 736 40.72 33.82 -29.59
N PRO A 737 41.99 33.46 -29.83
CA PRO A 737 42.48 33.25 -31.19
C PRO A 737 41.65 32.16 -31.88
N ARG A 738 41.27 32.41 -33.15
CA ARG A 738 40.48 31.52 -34.01
C ARG A 738 40.99 30.06 -34.02
N LEU A 739 42.28 29.85 -33.73
CA LEU A 739 42.92 28.54 -33.64
C LEU A 739 42.42 27.67 -32.46
N ILE A 740 42.03 28.28 -31.33
CA ILE A 740 41.55 27.53 -30.15
C ILE A 740 40.13 27.01 -30.37
N ALA A 741 39.30 27.73 -31.14
CA ALA A 741 37.92 27.32 -31.44
C ALA A 741 37.85 26.09 -32.36
N ASP A 742 38.82 25.90 -33.25
CA ASP A 742 38.87 24.73 -34.14
C ASP A 742 39.43 23.49 -33.43
N LEU A 743 40.21 23.66 -32.35
CA LEU A 743 40.75 22.58 -31.52
C LEU A 743 39.71 21.98 -30.57
N PHE A 744 38.70 22.74 -30.13
CA PHE A 744 37.59 22.21 -29.34
C PHE A 744 36.48 21.53 -30.17
N LYS A 745 36.49 21.72 -31.50
CA LYS A 745 35.51 21.14 -32.43
C LYS A 745 35.93 19.78 -33.01
N ARG A 746 37.22 19.44 -32.96
CA ARG A 746 37.76 18.13 -33.35
C ARG A 746 38.01 17.31 -32.09
#